data_AF-A0A5J6HS50-F1
#
_entry.id   AF-A0A5J6HS50-F1
#
_cell.length_a   1.000
_cell.length_b   1.000
_cell.length_c   1.000
_cell.angle_alpha   90.00
_cell.angle_beta   90.00
_cell.angle_gamma   90.00
#
_symmetry.space_group_name_H-M   'P 1'
#
loop_
_entity.id
_entity.type
_entity.pdbx_description
1 polymer ?
#
loop_
_entity_poly.entity_id
_entity_poly.type
_entity_poly.pdbx_seq_one_letter_code
_entity_poly.pdbx_strand_id
1 'polypeptide(L)'
;MRHRSPARRRRPLLASLAAAGLLGSLALTNGFAAEPEADTSAKPQDVRLLDTLTVPAGTTEFGMPFGGLSGIDYDPRSGEYVALSDDRSENGKARFHTLRLPLDGAAFAGDKPALDGLTVLADTTGEPFAPKAVDPEAIRWTPDGESLLWTSEGASSAGQPAFVREATTSGGYVRELPLPKAYAPVRSASGTLTAGVRNNQALEGLTLSPDGRKVVTITENALVQDGPAAGLTVKSPSRLLQMDRQTGKPEAEHVYEVDPISDAPTAPLPAPVGTYSADRGVSEILAINETDYLTVERSFASGVGFSIRLYWTSTIGATDVSGKEALSGTEKPMSKKLLYDFTTSGADADNVEGITWGPRLPDGSRSLVLVADDNFGFNGSVTKFHLLSVRPDLLATRTPDVNRDGAVNAKDLAAVPTAGAAGDLDGNGRTDAVDVRLWISYTRAFPTTQQPPSTVDVQLLSFNDFHGNLEPPTGRDANLGSKLDPKSTPVGGAEYLAARLGQLRQGTDSSLTVAAGDIIGASPFLSGLFHDEPTVESMEKLHLDVTSVGNHEFDEGTDELLRMQHGGCHPEDGCFIEDEPYDGAKFPWLAANVIDRDSGKPLLAPTWVKKVDGVKVGFIGMTLEGTPEVTGQSGITSVRFLDEVQTANASARELRRQGVEAIVVLLHEGGVQAGSYGQCDGISGPIVDIAKDLDPAIDTVVTGHTHQPYICSLPDPAGHPRLVTSASSFGRVVTETRLPVDRRTGDVVRDQAAAMNHLVTRTGAKDADQSAVIDKWKALSAPLANRVVGSVTADITRSETRDAESDLANLVADAQLAATSAPERGGARIALMNPGGVRADLVHGSSTGGEAPGEITYAEAFAVQPFAGSLVSVNLTGAQIEKILEEQFNDSGTRAPTLMLGVSKGLTYSFSRGAPVGDRIDPASITLNGEPLKPDATYRVAANTFLAAGGDGFTTFAEGTGTVGGGDDIAALTDYLTAHSPVAPPGTDRVTELP
;
A
#
# COMPACT_ATOMS: atom_id res chain seq x y z
N MET A 1 3.55 41.21 53.48
CA MET A 1 2.73 42.33 53.99
C MET A 1 1.30 42.16 53.45
N ARG A 2 0.31 42.62 54.24
CA ARG A 2 -1.16 42.54 54.06
C ARG A 2 -1.61 43.01 52.65
N HIS A 3 -2.70 42.53 52.03
CA HIS A 3 -4.11 42.73 52.41
C HIS A 3 -5.05 41.89 51.48
N ARG A 4 -5.93 41.05 52.03
CA ARG A 4 -7.41 41.18 52.24
C ARG A 4 -8.34 40.83 51.04
N SER A 5 -9.13 39.78 51.26
CA SER A 5 -10.42 39.34 50.66
C SER A 5 -11.55 40.41 50.71
N PRO A 6 -12.80 40.24 50.16
CA PRO A 6 -13.76 39.10 50.33
C PRO A 6 -14.54 38.71 49.03
N ALA A 7 -14.99 37.46 48.79
CA ALA A 7 -16.01 36.59 49.40
C ALA A 7 -17.50 36.91 49.07
N ARG A 8 -18.21 35.93 48.44
CA ARG A 8 -19.55 35.35 48.79
C ARG A 8 -20.16 34.60 47.58
N ARG A 9 -20.31 33.27 47.61
CA ARG A 9 -21.43 32.43 48.16
C ARG A 9 -22.80 32.65 47.48
N ARG A 10 -23.35 31.59 46.85
CA ARG A 10 -24.61 30.89 47.24
C ARG A 10 -24.85 29.59 46.45
N ARG A 11 -25.02 28.50 47.21
CA ARG A 11 -25.63 27.17 46.96
C ARG A 11 -27.18 27.28 47.23
N PRO A 12 -28.01 26.22 47.35
CA PRO A 12 -28.30 25.02 46.51
C PRO A 12 -29.82 24.60 46.51
N LEU A 13 -30.12 23.42 45.94
CA LEU A 13 -31.10 22.38 46.35
C LEU A 13 -32.64 22.54 46.15
N LEU A 14 -33.24 21.46 45.61
CA LEU A 14 -34.49 20.72 45.99
C LEU A 14 -35.24 20.25 44.72
N ALA A 15 -36.02 19.16 44.64
CA ALA A 15 -36.04 17.79 45.17
C ALA A 15 -37.33 17.14 44.60
N SER A 16 -37.27 15.84 44.26
CA SER A 16 -38.31 14.77 44.38
C SER A 16 -39.75 14.96 43.87
N LEU A 17 -40.30 13.96 43.15
CA LEU A 17 -41.37 13.06 43.65
C LEU A 17 -41.77 11.94 42.66
N ALA A 18 -42.22 10.83 43.24
CA ALA A 18 -42.52 9.51 42.66
C ALA A 18 -43.98 9.31 42.24
N ALA A 19 -44.28 8.25 41.48
CA ALA A 19 -45.54 7.50 41.55
C ALA A 19 -45.41 6.08 40.97
N ALA A 20 -46.06 5.12 41.66
CA ALA A 20 -46.09 3.67 41.39
C ALA A 20 -47.42 3.24 40.74
N GLY A 21 -47.47 2.02 40.16
CA GLY A 21 -48.71 1.35 39.76
C GLY A 21 -48.51 -0.12 39.35
N LEU A 22 -49.25 -1.02 40.00
CA LEU A 22 -49.12 -2.48 40.07
C LEU A 22 -50.00 -3.27 39.07
N LEU A 23 -49.46 -4.41 38.59
CA LEU A 23 -50.00 -5.81 38.53
C LEU A 23 -51.43 -6.18 38.05
N GLY A 24 -51.46 -7.26 37.23
CA GLY A 24 -52.54 -8.26 37.07
C GLY A 24 -52.84 -8.57 35.58
N SER A 25 -52.97 -9.80 35.05
CA SER A 25 -53.01 -11.17 35.57
C SER A 25 -53.22 -12.18 34.40
N LEU A 26 -52.57 -13.36 34.46
CA LEU A 26 -52.99 -14.74 34.02
C LEU A 26 -53.47 -15.00 32.55
N ALA A 27 -53.19 -16.11 31.83
CA ALA A 27 -52.67 -17.44 32.16
C ALA A 27 -52.35 -18.31 30.90
N LEU A 28 -51.30 -19.17 31.03
CA LEU A 28 -51.20 -20.63 30.73
C LEU A 28 -51.43 -21.21 29.31
N THR A 29 -50.37 -21.69 28.63
CA THR A 29 -49.91 -23.12 28.55
C THR A 29 -49.18 -23.51 27.24
N ASN A 30 -48.00 -24.13 27.43
CA ASN A 30 -47.23 -25.12 26.64
C ASN A 30 -47.55 -25.42 25.16
N GLY A 31 -46.51 -25.36 24.32
CA GLY A 31 -46.40 -26.12 23.06
C GLY A 31 -45.25 -25.63 22.17
N PHE A 32 -44.32 -26.52 21.82
CA PHE A 32 -43.13 -26.31 20.97
C PHE A 32 -43.38 -25.50 19.69
N ALA A 33 -42.50 -24.53 19.37
CA ALA A 33 -42.28 -24.03 18.00
C ALA A 33 -40.94 -23.28 17.85
N ALA A 34 -40.13 -23.78 16.91
CA ALA A 34 -39.08 -23.15 16.08
C ALA A 34 -37.95 -22.31 16.72
N GLU A 35 -36.70 -22.63 16.32
CA GLU A 35 -35.51 -21.80 16.49
C GLU A 35 -35.71 -20.39 15.88
N PRO A 36 -35.13 -19.32 16.46
CA PRO A 36 -35.10 -18.03 15.80
C PRO A 36 -34.11 -18.10 14.63
N GLU A 37 -34.59 -17.81 13.42
CA GLU A 37 -33.78 -17.62 12.22
C GLU A 37 -32.66 -16.60 12.47
N ALA A 38 -31.48 -16.90 11.90
CA ALA A 38 -30.32 -16.05 11.91
C ALA A 38 -30.62 -14.68 11.27
N ASP A 39 -30.17 -13.61 11.93
CA ASP A 39 -30.26 -12.24 11.46
C ASP A 39 -29.25 -12.02 10.30
N THR A 40 -29.72 -12.04 9.06
CA THR A 40 -28.94 -11.89 7.83
C THR A 40 -28.85 -10.42 7.38
N SER A 41 -28.34 -9.52 8.22
CA SER A 41 -28.32 -8.07 7.90
C SER A 41 -26.96 -7.50 7.45
N ALA A 42 -26.05 -8.31 6.92
CA ALA A 42 -24.92 -7.78 6.14
C ALA A 42 -25.43 -7.33 4.76
N LYS A 43 -25.21 -6.06 4.39
CA LYS A 43 -25.55 -5.61 3.02
C LYS A 43 -24.70 -6.41 2.03
N PRO A 44 -25.29 -7.10 1.05
CA PRO A 44 -24.53 -7.87 0.07
C PRO A 44 -23.59 -6.95 -0.74
N GLN A 45 -22.51 -7.44 -1.36
CA GLN A 45 -21.68 -6.64 -2.28
C GLN A 45 -22.41 -6.31 -3.59
N ASP A 46 -22.18 -5.13 -4.17
CA ASP A 46 -22.85 -4.64 -5.39
C ASP A 46 -22.51 -5.47 -6.65
N VAL A 47 -21.24 -5.85 -6.76
CA VAL A 47 -20.68 -6.78 -7.75
C VAL A 47 -19.83 -7.80 -7.01
N ARG A 48 -19.89 -9.07 -7.41
CA ARG A 48 -19.11 -10.15 -6.80
C ARG A 48 -18.62 -11.11 -7.87
N LEU A 49 -17.32 -11.45 -7.84
CA LEU A 49 -16.77 -12.54 -8.64
C LEU A 49 -17.31 -13.88 -8.12
N LEU A 50 -17.89 -14.68 -9.01
CA LEU A 50 -18.49 -15.97 -8.69
C LEU A 50 -17.58 -17.12 -9.08
N ASP A 51 -17.01 -17.06 -10.29
CA ASP A 51 -16.19 -18.13 -10.84
C ASP A 51 -15.26 -17.61 -11.94
N THR A 52 -14.21 -18.36 -12.25
CA THR A 52 -13.28 -18.09 -13.35
C THR A 52 -12.97 -19.38 -14.08
N LEU A 53 -13.25 -19.40 -15.38
CA LEU A 53 -12.87 -20.47 -16.28
C LEU A 53 -11.58 -20.08 -17.00
N THR A 54 -10.54 -20.90 -16.90
CA THR A 54 -9.26 -20.69 -17.61
C THR A 54 -9.13 -21.68 -18.75
N VAL A 55 -8.91 -21.17 -19.95
CA VAL A 55 -8.68 -21.98 -21.14
C VAL A 55 -7.19 -22.34 -21.23
N PRO A 56 -6.83 -23.61 -21.47
CA PRO A 56 -5.44 -24.01 -21.62
C PRO A 56 -4.72 -23.21 -22.71
N ALA A 57 -3.50 -22.76 -22.44
CA ALA A 57 -2.66 -22.06 -23.40
C ALA A 57 -2.41 -22.90 -24.66
N GLY A 58 -2.40 -22.26 -25.83
CA GLY A 58 -2.18 -22.94 -27.12
C GLY A 58 -3.38 -23.77 -27.59
N THR A 59 -4.56 -23.59 -26.99
CA THR A 59 -5.80 -24.20 -27.47
C THR A 59 -6.02 -23.82 -28.94
N THR A 60 -6.28 -24.83 -29.77
CA THR A 60 -6.56 -24.66 -31.20
C THR A 60 -7.88 -25.35 -31.49
N GLU A 61 -8.79 -24.64 -32.14
CA GLU A 61 -10.09 -25.19 -32.53
C GLU A 61 -10.42 -24.77 -33.97
N PHE A 62 -11.12 -25.63 -34.71
CA PHE A 62 -11.47 -25.38 -36.12
C PHE A 62 -10.25 -25.06 -37.02
N GLY A 63 -9.06 -25.54 -36.64
CA GLY A 63 -7.82 -25.33 -37.40
C GLY A 63 -7.18 -23.96 -37.25
N MET A 64 -7.63 -23.14 -36.28
CA MET A 64 -7.00 -21.86 -35.92
C MET A 64 -6.79 -21.76 -34.40
N PRO A 65 -5.83 -20.94 -33.93
CA PRO A 65 -5.68 -20.66 -32.51
C PRO A 65 -6.96 -20.07 -31.91
N PHE A 66 -7.36 -20.59 -30.75
CA PHE A 66 -8.41 -20.01 -29.91
C PHE A 66 -7.74 -19.19 -28.81
N GLY A 67 -7.98 -17.88 -28.82
CA GLY A 67 -7.25 -16.88 -28.03
C GLY A 67 -7.36 -15.52 -28.71
N GLY A 68 -6.65 -14.51 -28.22
CA GLY A 68 -6.76 -13.15 -28.75
C GLY A 68 -8.09 -12.48 -28.37
N LEU A 69 -8.76 -12.87 -27.28
CA LEU A 69 -10.18 -12.53 -27.11
C LEU A 69 -10.39 -11.12 -26.53
N SER A 70 -10.61 -10.14 -27.40
CA SER A 70 -10.85 -8.72 -27.05
C SER A 70 -12.33 -8.34 -26.95
N GLY A 71 -13.23 -9.05 -27.62
CA GLY A 71 -14.65 -8.71 -27.67
C GLY A 71 -15.55 -9.90 -27.35
N ILE A 72 -16.65 -9.69 -26.62
CA ILE A 72 -17.64 -10.75 -26.36
C ILE A 72 -19.06 -10.18 -26.32
N ASP A 73 -20.04 -10.95 -26.80
CA ASP A 73 -21.45 -10.63 -26.58
C ASP A 73 -22.34 -11.86 -26.46
N TYR A 74 -23.39 -11.75 -25.65
CA TYR A 74 -24.35 -12.81 -25.37
C TYR A 74 -25.69 -12.55 -26.05
N ASP A 75 -26.18 -13.52 -26.82
CA ASP A 75 -27.55 -13.50 -27.32
C ASP A 75 -28.48 -14.25 -26.36
N PRO A 76 -29.37 -13.56 -25.63
CA PRO A 76 -30.31 -14.21 -24.72
C PRO A 76 -31.36 -15.10 -25.42
N ARG A 77 -31.52 -15.02 -26.75
CA ARG A 77 -32.48 -15.82 -27.51
C ARG A 77 -31.97 -17.21 -27.83
N SER A 78 -30.70 -17.31 -28.23
CA SER A 78 -30.04 -18.59 -28.52
C SER A 78 -29.31 -19.16 -27.31
N GLY A 79 -28.91 -18.31 -26.36
CA GLY A 79 -28.02 -18.68 -25.27
C GLY A 79 -26.56 -18.81 -25.69
N GLU A 80 -26.21 -18.32 -26.89
CA GLU A 80 -24.86 -18.36 -27.45
C GLU A 80 -24.12 -17.05 -27.20
N TYR A 81 -22.80 -17.15 -27.16
CA TYR A 81 -21.88 -16.03 -27.15
C TYR A 81 -21.17 -15.95 -28.50
N VAL A 82 -20.87 -14.73 -28.91
CA VAL A 82 -19.81 -14.45 -29.89
C VAL A 82 -18.60 -13.91 -29.16
N ALA A 83 -17.42 -14.41 -29.48
CA ALA A 83 -16.15 -13.90 -28.95
C ALA A 83 -15.20 -13.56 -30.11
N LEU A 84 -14.87 -12.28 -30.26
CA LEU A 84 -14.00 -11.77 -31.31
C LEU A 84 -12.54 -12.02 -30.94
N SER A 85 -11.73 -12.37 -31.94
CA SER A 85 -10.29 -12.43 -31.80
C SER A 85 -9.65 -11.16 -32.37
N ASP A 86 -8.81 -10.49 -31.58
CA ASP A 86 -7.98 -9.32 -31.90
C ASP A 86 -6.83 -9.62 -32.88
N ASP A 87 -6.67 -10.89 -33.24
CA ASP A 87 -5.65 -11.31 -34.19
C ASP A 87 -5.77 -10.48 -35.47
N ARG A 88 -4.69 -9.74 -35.74
CA ARG A 88 -4.53 -8.87 -36.92
C ARG A 88 -4.41 -9.66 -38.23
N SER A 89 -4.99 -10.84 -38.30
CA SER A 89 -4.81 -11.86 -39.33
C SER A 89 -3.36 -12.36 -39.46
N GLU A 90 -2.62 -12.42 -38.35
CA GLU A 90 -1.23 -12.87 -38.31
C GLU A 90 -1.11 -14.34 -37.94
N ASN A 91 -1.84 -14.78 -36.91
CA ASN A 91 -1.81 -16.16 -36.40
C ASN A 91 -2.92 -17.03 -37.02
N GLY A 92 -3.95 -16.40 -37.54
CA GLY A 92 -5.08 -16.98 -38.27
C GLY A 92 -5.73 -15.90 -39.13
N LYS A 93 -6.93 -16.14 -39.66
CA LYS A 93 -7.72 -15.07 -40.30
C LYS A 93 -8.48 -14.29 -39.22
N ALA A 94 -8.75 -13.01 -39.43
CA ALA A 94 -9.64 -12.23 -38.57
C ALA A 94 -10.99 -12.95 -38.43
N ARG A 95 -11.46 -13.12 -37.19
CA ARG A 95 -12.49 -14.10 -36.87
C ARG A 95 -13.21 -13.79 -35.57
N PHE A 96 -14.41 -14.33 -35.43
CA PHE A 96 -15.05 -14.53 -34.14
C PHE A 96 -15.45 -15.99 -33.96
N HIS A 97 -15.53 -16.40 -32.71
CA HIS A 97 -15.97 -17.72 -32.28
C HIS A 97 -17.42 -17.66 -31.80
N THR A 98 -18.21 -18.66 -32.15
CA THR A 98 -19.51 -18.91 -31.52
C THR A 98 -19.30 -19.96 -30.45
N LEU A 99 -19.70 -19.67 -29.21
CA LEU A 99 -19.47 -20.55 -28.07
C LEU A 99 -20.60 -20.47 -27.06
N ARG A 100 -20.65 -21.44 -26.16
CA ARG A 100 -21.50 -21.43 -24.97
C ARG A 100 -20.64 -21.52 -23.72
N LEU A 101 -21.11 -20.85 -22.68
CA LEU A 101 -20.57 -20.90 -21.32
C LEU A 101 -21.67 -21.43 -20.39
N PRO A 102 -21.94 -22.75 -20.38
CA PRO A 102 -23.01 -23.31 -19.57
C PRO A 102 -22.73 -23.06 -18.10
N LEU A 103 -23.76 -22.67 -17.34
CA LEU A 103 -23.66 -22.44 -15.90
C LEU A 103 -24.32 -23.58 -15.13
N ASP A 104 -23.69 -23.99 -14.01
CA ASP A 104 -24.29 -24.80 -12.96
C ASP A 104 -24.46 -23.92 -11.71
N GLY A 105 -25.68 -23.44 -11.49
CA GLY A 105 -25.97 -22.48 -10.43
C GLY A 105 -25.27 -21.13 -10.64
N ALA A 106 -24.23 -20.86 -9.85
CA ALA A 106 -23.44 -19.63 -9.86
C ALA A 106 -22.00 -19.85 -10.34
N ALA A 107 -21.72 -20.99 -10.98
CA ALA A 107 -20.39 -21.36 -11.50
C ALA A 107 -20.49 -21.84 -12.95
N PHE A 108 -19.37 -21.91 -13.66
CA PHE A 108 -19.32 -22.57 -14.97
C PHE A 108 -19.48 -24.09 -14.79
N ALA A 109 -20.28 -24.72 -15.65
CA ALA A 109 -20.57 -26.16 -15.56
C ALA A 109 -19.42 -27.07 -16.03
N GLY A 110 -18.33 -26.50 -16.54
CA GLY A 110 -17.20 -27.23 -17.12
C GLY A 110 -15.90 -26.44 -17.05
N ASP A 111 -14.80 -27.10 -17.42
CA ASP A 111 -13.43 -26.58 -17.38
C ASP A 111 -13.00 -25.88 -18.69
N LYS A 112 -13.88 -25.84 -19.70
CA LYS A 112 -13.64 -25.16 -20.98
C LYS A 112 -14.95 -24.65 -21.61
N PRO A 113 -14.89 -23.61 -22.46
CA PRO A 113 -16.06 -23.19 -23.25
C PRO A 113 -16.50 -24.30 -24.22
N ALA A 114 -17.80 -24.39 -24.47
CA ALA A 114 -18.33 -25.23 -25.53
C ALA A 114 -18.27 -24.46 -26.86
N LEU A 115 -17.25 -24.75 -27.68
CA LEU A 115 -17.04 -24.08 -28.96
C LEU A 115 -17.96 -24.68 -30.03
N ASP A 116 -18.87 -23.88 -30.57
CA ASP A 116 -19.87 -24.29 -31.54
C ASP A 116 -19.46 -23.93 -32.98
N GLY A 117 -18.66 -22.89 -33.17
CA GLY A 117 -18.17 -22.51 -34.49
C GLY A 117 -17.10 -21.42 -34.51
N LEU A 118 -16.55 -21.19 -35.70
CA LEU A 118 -15.61 -20.13 -36.02
C LEU A 118 -16.03 -19.50 -37.36
N THR A 119 -16.15 -18.18 -37.36
CA THR A 119 -16.53 -17.40 -38.54
C THR A 119 -15.43 -16.41 -38.89
N VAL A 120 -14.98 -16.45 -40.14
CA VAL A 120 -13.97 -15.52 -40.67
C VAL A 120 -14.66 -14.22 -41.10
N LEU A 121 -14.09 -13.09 -40.66
CA LEU A 121 -14.52 -11.76 -41.06
C LEU A 121 -13.92 -11.40 -42.43
N ALA A 122 -14.77 -10.85 -43.31
CA ALA A 122 -14.39 -10.38 -44.63
C ALA A 122 -14.20 -8.85 -44.64
N ASP A 123 -13.29 -8.41 -45.50
CA ASP A 123 -13.07 -7.01 -45.81
C ASP A 123 -14.21 -6.44 -46.69
N THR A 124 -14.08 -5.18 -47.10
CA THR A 124 -15.08 -4.49 -47.92
C THR A 124 -15.20 -5.03 -49.35
N THR A 125 -14.30 -5.91 -49.77
CA THR A 125 -14.32 -6.60 -51.06
C THR A 125 -14.96 -7.99 -50.97
N GLY A 126 -15.23 -8.47 -49.76
CA GLY A 126 -15.77 -9.81 -49.49
C GLY A 126 -14.69 -10.89 -49.35
N GLU A 127 -13.42 -10.51 -49.35
CA GLU A 127 -12.29 -11.41 -49.14
C GLU A 127 -11.85 -11.39 -47.67
N PRO A 128 -11.23 -12.46 -47.14
CA PRO A 128 -10.62 -12.40 -45.81
C PRO A 128 -9.55 -11.30 -45.72
N PHE A 129 -9.45 -10.65 -44.56
CA PHE A 129 -8.43 -9.63 -44.33
C PHE A 129 -7.01 -10.18 -44.57
N ALA A 130 -6.18 -9.35 -45.21
CA ALA A 130 -4.76 -9.63 -45.31
C ALA A 130 -4.09 -9.48 -43.92
N PRO A 131 -2.94 -10.13 -43.69
CA PRO A 131 -2.18 -9.94 -42.45
C PRO A 131 -1.88 -8.47 -42.18
N LYS A 132 -2.12 -8.04 -40.94
CA LYS A 132 -2.01 -6.67 -40.41
C LYS A 132 -2.95 -5.64 -41.05
N ALA A 133 -3.98 -6.08 -41.76
CA ALA A 133 -4.95 -5.19 -42.40
C ALA A 133 -6.19 -4.93 -41.54
N VAL A 134 -6.23 -5.39 -40.30
CA VAL A 134 -7.30 -5.15 -39.33
C VAL A 134 -6.76 -5.34 -37.92
N ASP A 135 -7.42 -4.71 -36.96
CA ASP A 135 -7.11 -4.79 -35.53
C ASP A 135 -8.44 -4.83 -34.76
N PRO A 136 -9.09 -6.00 -34.65
CA PRO A 136 -10.46 -6.11 -34.12
C PRO A 136 -10.53 -5.99 -32.59
N GLU A 137 -11.45 -5.20 -32.04
CA GLU A 137 -11.56 -5.03 -30.56
C GLU A 137 -12.88 -5.53 -29.98
N ALA A 138 -13.99 -4.85 -30.21
CA ALA A 138 -15.28 -5.22 -29.64
C ALA A 138 -16.23 -5.80 -30.69
N ILE A 139 -17.18 -6.63 -30.23
CA ILE A 139 -18.26 -7.20 -31.03
C ILE A 139 -19.58 -7.19 -30.27
N ARG A 140 -20.70 -6.89 -30.93
CA ARG A 140 -22.06 -6.93 -30.36
C ARG A 140 -23.07 -7.46 -31.37
N TRP A 141 -24.03 -8.25 -30.91
CA TRP A 141 -25.19 -8.63 -31.71
C TRP A 141 -26.05 -7.42 -32.03
N THR A 142 -26.60 -7.37 -33.24
CA THR A 142 -27.73 -6.46 -33.48
C THR A 142 -28.98 -6.96 -32.75
N PRO A 143 -29.92 -6.08 -32.37
CA PRO A 143 -31.11 -6.47 -31.60
C PRO A 143 -31.99 -7.53 -32.29
N ASP A 144 -31.97 -7.58 -33.61
CA ASP A 144 -32.66 -8.57 -34.44
C ASP A 144 -31.87 -9.89 -34.60
N GLY A 145 -30.58 -9.93 -34.23
CA GLY A 145 -29.71 -11.10 -34.38
C GLY A 145 -29.35 -11.47 -35.81
N GLU A 146 -29.63 -10.58 -36.77
CA GLU A 146 -29.37 -10.85 -38.18
C GLU A 146 -27.94 -10.46 -38.59
N SER A 147 -27.27 -9.63 -37.79
CA SER A 147 -25.92 -9.14 -38.02
C SER A 147 -25.18 -8.85 -36.70
N LEU A 148 -23.91 -8.45 -36.84
CA LEU A 148 -22.98 -8.16 -35.75
C LEU A 148 -22.35 -6.80 -36.01
N LEU A 149 -22.29 -5.94 -34.99
CA LEU A 149 -21.47 -4.74 -35.01
C LEU A 149 -20.11 -5.06 -34.38
N TRP A 150 -19.05 -4.48 -34.91
CA TRP A 150 -17.71 -4.66 -34.37
C TRP A 150 -16.82 -3.45 -34.64
N THR A 151 -15.79 -3.28 -33.81
CA THR A 151 -14.83 -2.20 -33.94
C THR A 151 -13.49 -2.70 -34.44
N SER A 152 -12.73 -1.78 -35.01
CA SER A 152 -11.30 -1.95 -35.16
C SER A 152 -10.58 -0.66 -34.81
N GLU A 153 -9.45 -0.79 -34.12
CA GLU A 153 -8.52 0.30 -33.82
C GLU A 153 -7.89 0.91 -35.08
N GLY A 154 -7.82 0.10 -36.13
CA GLY A 154 -7.00 0.37 -37.30
C GLY A 154 -5.51 0.33 -36.95
N ALA A 155 -4.71 1.05 -37.72
CA ALA A 155 -3.27 1.16 -37.48
C ALA A 155 -2.85 2.58 -37.86
N SER A 156 -3.07 3.53 -36.95
CA SER A 156 -2.80 4.94 -37.24
C SER A 156 -1.33 5.17 -37.63
N SER A 157 -0.39 4.35 -37.13
CA SER A 157 1.03 4.26 -37.57
C SER A 157 1.20 4.05 -39.08
N ALA A 158 0.35 3.20 -39.68
CA ALA A 158 0.33 2.88 -41.10
C ALA A 158 -0.70 3.70 -41.90
N GLY A 159 -1.40 4.64 -41.26
CA GLY A 159 -2.47 5.44 -41.87
C GLY A 159 -3.78 4.68 -42.08
N GLN A 160 -3.92 3.51 -41.47
CA GLN A 160 -5.15 2.75 -41.48
C GLN A 160 -6.13 3.32 -40.43
N PRO A 161 -7.35 3.74 -40.81
CA PRO A 161 -8.30 4.33 -39.89
C PRO A 161 -8.97 3.28 -39.01
N ALA A 162 -9.35 3.70 -37.80
CA ALA A 162 -10.30 2.97 -36.97
C ALA A 162 -11.68 2.93 -37.64
N PHE A 163 -12.50 1.94 -37.30
CA PHE A 163 -13.87 1.84 -37.82
C PHE A 163 -14.84 1.21 -36.82
N VAL A 164 -16.13 1.46 -37.07
CA VAL A 164 -17.23 0.65 -36.55
C VAL A 164 -17.97 0.06 -37.75
N ARG A 165 -18.05 -1.26 -37.84
CA ARG A 165 -18.63 -1.96 -38.99
C ARG A 165 -19.73 -2.92 -38.59
N GLU A 166 -20.60 -3.18 -39.53
CA GLU A 166 -21.61 -4.22 -39.45
C GLU A 166 -21.22 -5.38 -40.37
N ALA A 167 -21.29 -6.59 -39.85
CA ALA A 167 -21.03 -7.84 -40.57
C ALA A 167 -22.25 -8.77 -40.47
N THR A 168 -22.46 -9.62 -41.47
CA THR A 168 -23.44 -10.70 -41.38
C THR A 168 -22.99 -11.73 -40.34
N THR A 169 -23.91 -12.59 -39.88
CA THR A 169 -23.56 -13.72 -39.00
C THR A 169 -22.59 -14.74 -39.63
N SER A 170 -22.43 -14.69 -40.95
CA SER A 170 -21.44 -15.46 -41.71
C SER A 170 -20.13 -14.69 -41.96
N GLY A 171 -19.95 -13.52 -41.35
CA GLY A 171 -18.72 -12.71 -41.41
C GLY A 171 -18.59 -11.79 -42.63
N GLY A 172 -19.62 -11.65 -43.46
CA GLY A 172 -19.58 -10.79 -44.64
C GLY A 172 -19.78 -9.31 -44.30
N TYR A 173 -19.03 -8.40 -44.92
CA TYR A 173 -19.21 -6.95 -44.75
C TYR A 173 -20.61 -6.48 -45.16
N VAL A 174 -21.27 -5.68 -44.31
CA VAL A 174 -22.58 -5.06 -44.60
C VAL A 174 -22.41 -3.56 -44.84
N ARG A 175 -21.86 -2.83 -43.87
CA ARG A 175 -21.63 -1.37 -43.94
C ARG A 175 -20.65 -0.90 -42.88
N GLU A 176 -20.22 0.35 -43.00
CA GLU A 176 -19.40 1.06 -42.02
C GLU A 176 -20.17 2.28 -41.48
N LEU A 177 -20.10 2.51 -40.18
CA LEU A 177 -20.66 3.72 -39.55
C LEU A 177 -19.60 4.83 -39.58
N PRO A 178 -19.93 6.02 -40.12
CA PRO A 178 -18.96 7.10 -40.27
C PRO A 178 -18.55 7.67 -38.91
N LEU A 179 -17.26 7.63 -38.62
CA LEU A 179 -16.69 8.31 -37.46
C LEU A 179 -16.58 9.83 -37.71
N PRO A 180 -16.69 10.67 -36.66
CA PRO A 180 -16.40 12.08 -36.75
C PRO A 180 -14.98 12.34 -37.27
N LYS A 181 -14.80 13.43 -38.01
CA LYS A 181 -13.51 13.83 -38.60
C LYS A 181 -12.38 13.92 -37.57
N ALA A 182 -12.69 14.25 -36.32
CA ALA A 182 -11.73 14.36 -35.22
C ALA A 182 -10.98 13.04 -34.93
N TYR A 183 -11.54 11.88 -35.30
CA TYR A 183 -10.94 10.55 -35.10
C TYR A 183 -9.94 10.18 -36.20
N ALA A 184 -10.03 10.82 -37.37
CA ALA A 184 -9.17 10.50 -38.50
C ALA A 184 -7.70 10.82 -38.17
N PRO A 185 -6.76 9.87 -38.34
CA PRO A 185 -5.35 10.12 -38.05
C PRO A 185 -4.78 11.15 -39.04
N VAL A 186 -4.30 12.28 -38.50
CA VAL A 186 -3.66 13.34 -39.28
C VAL A 186 -2.18 13.34 -38.97
N ARG A 187 -1.34 13.28 -40.02
CA ARG A 187 0.12 13.34 -39.90
C ARG A 187 0.67 14.65 -40.43
N SER A 188 1.71 15.16 -39.77
CA SER A 188 2.54 16.26 -40.26
C SER A 188 3.33 15.84 -41.51
N ALA A 189 3.95 16.80 -42.18
CA ALA A 189 4.87 16.52 -43.30
C ALA A 189 6.08 15.66 -42.88
N SER A 190 6.46 15.65 -41.60
CA SER A 190 7.51 14.77 -41.05
C SER A 190 7.01 13.37 -40.69
N GLY A 191 5.73 13.08 -40.94
CA GLY A 191 5.11 11.80 -40.62
C GLY A 191 4.71 11.65 -39.15
N THR A 192 4.77 12.70 -38.33
CA THR A 192 4.35 12.65 -36.91
C THR A 192 2.84 12.74 -36.82
N LEU A 193 2.20 11.90 -36.00
CA LEU A 193 0.76 11.98 -35.75
C LEU A 193 0.44 13.25 -34.94
N THR A 194 -0.45 14.10 -35.43
CA THR A 194 -0.78 15.42 -34.85
C THR A 194 -2.25 15.58 -34.46
N ALA A 195 -3.14 14.72 -34.95
CA ALA A 195 -4.55 14.64 -34.55
C ALA A 195 -5.09 13.24 -34.89
N GLY A 196 -6.26 12.89 -34.33
CA GLY A 196 -6.93 11.61 -34.55
C GLY A 196 -6.63 10.58 -33.48
N VAL A 197 -7.11 9.36 -33.73
CA VAL A 197 -6.87 8.20 -32.87
C VAL A 197 -5.38 7.85 -32.80
N ARG A 198 -4.96 7.39 -31.63
CA ARG A 198 -3.61 6.91 -31.36
C ARG A 198 -3.42 5.50 -31.95
N ASN A 199 -2.21 4.97 -31.88
CA ASN A 199 -1.93 3.62 -32.39
C ASN A 199 -2.04 2.66 -31.21
N ASN A 200 -2.85 1.60 -31.32
CA ASN A 200 -3.06 0.63 -30.24
C ASN A 200 -3.66 1.27 -28.97
N GLN A 201 -4.52 2.28 -29.18
CA GLN A 201 -5.16 3.11 -28.16
C GLN A 201 -6.39 3.85 -28.75
N ALA A 202 -7.06 3.21 -29.70
CA ALA A 202 -8.12 3.77 -30.54
C ALA A 202 -9.50 3.29 -30.05
N LEU A 203 -10.28 2.55 -30.86
CA LEU A 203 -11.66 2.16 -30.53
C LEU A 203 -11.72 0.74 -29.94
N GLU A 204 -11.63 0.68 -28.62
CA GLU A 204 -11.67 -0.56 -27.84
C GLU A 204 -13.10 -1.00 -27.55
N GLY A 205 -13.90 -0.12 -26.93
CA GLY A 205 -15.22 -0.49 -26.44
C GLY A 205 -16.37 -0.25 -27.42
N LEU A 206 -17.38 -1.13 -27.38
CA LEU A 206 -18.61 -1.03 -28.16
C LEU A 206 -19.82 -1.51 -27.36
N THR A 207 -20.92 -0.77 -27.38
CA THR A 207 -22.20 -1.26 -26.86
C THR A 207 -23.37 -0.71 -27.69
N LEU A 208 -24.53 -1.33 -27.52
CA LEU A 208 -25.80 -0.78 -27.98
C LEU A 208 -26.57 -0.16 -26.82
N SER A 209 -27.36 0.89 -27.10
CA SER A 209 -28.41 1.28 -26.16
C SER A 209 -29.39 0.11 -25.95
N PRO A 210 -30.05 -0.01 -24.79
CA PRO A 210 -30.98 -1.10 -24.54
C PRO A 210 -32.12 -1.21 -25.56
N ASP A 211 -32.54 -0.08 -26.15
CA ASP A 211 -33.55 -0.06 -27.21
C ASP A 211 -33.00 -0.44 -28.60
N GLY A 212 -31.68 -0.62 -28.72
CA GLY A 212 -31.00 -1.03 -29.93
C GLY A 212 -30.90 0.04 -31.01
N ARG A 213 -31.26 1.30 -30.70
CA ARG A 213 -31.25 2.41 -31.65
C ARG A 213 -29.90 3.10 -31.74
N LYS A 214 -29.10 3.08 -30.68
CA LYS A 214 -27.81 3.76 -30.64
C LYS A 214 -26.67 2.76 -30.60
N VAL A 215 -25.61 3.09 -31.32
CA VAL A 215 -24.29 2.49 -31.18
C VAL A 215 -23.45 3.44 -30.34
N VAL A 216 -22.82 2.91 -29.30
CA VAL A 216 -21.94 3.67 -28.42
C VAL A 216 -20.56 3.04 -28.50
N THR A 217 -19.54 3.84 -28.77
CA THR A 217 -18.15 3.41 -28.79
C THR A 217 -17.30 4.40 -28.02
N ILE A 218 -16.17 3.96 -27.49
CA ILE A 218 -15.29 4.77 -26.66
C ILE A 218 -13.84 4.53 -27.05
N THR A 219 -13.02 5.58 -26.98
CA THR A 219 -11.59 5.41 -27.23
C THR A 219 -10.85 4.85 -26.02
N GLU A 220 -9.77 4.07 -26.22
CA GLU A 220 -8.94 3.57 -25.12
C GLU A 220 -8.38 4.75 -24.30
N ASN A 221 -7.86 5.76 -25.01
CA ASN A 221 -7.24 6.95 -24.47
C ASN A 221 -7.67 8.19 -25.27
N ALA A 222 -7.17 9.37 -24.87
CA ALA A 222 -7.44 10.62 -25.56
C ALA A 222 -6.98 10.61 -27.03
N LEU A 223 -7.78 11.25 -27.90
CA LEU A 223 -7.30 11.63 -29.22
C LEU A 223 -6.06 12.52 -29.09
N VAL A 224 -5.19 12.52 -30.10
CA VAL A 224 -3.89 13.23 -30.02
C VAL A 224 -4.05 14.72 -29.71
N GLN A 225 -5.07 15.35 -30.25
CA GLN A 225 -5.36 16.77 -30.07
C GLN A 225 -6.07 17.12 -28.75
N ASP A 226 -6.56 16.12 -28.01
CA ASP A 226 -7.36 16.32 -26.80
C ASP A 226 -6.51 16.28 -25.52
N GLY A 227 -5.38 15.58 -25.56
CA GLY A 227 -4.50 15.45 -24.42
C GLY A 227 -3.56 14.26 -24.52
N PRO A 228 -2.72 14.03 -23.50
CA PRO A 228 -1.85 12.87 -23.42
C PRO A 228 -2.66 11.57 -23.21
N ALA A 229 -2.07 10.43 -23.60
CA ALA A 229 -2.49 9.14 -23.08
C ALA A 229 -2.23 9.06 -21.57
N ALA A 230 -2.86 8.11 -20.89
CA ALA A 230 -2.67 7.93 -19.45
C ALA A 230 -1.19 7.67 -19.14
N GLY A 231 -0.69 8.33 -18.10
CA GLY A 231 0.65 8.14 -17.56
C GLY A 231 0.59 7.78 -16.08
N LEU A 232 1.73 7.62 -15.42
CA LEU A 232 1.79 7.28 -13.99
C LEU A 232 1.10 8.29 -13.06
N THR A 233 1.00 9.55 -13.51
CA THR A 233 0.34 10.64 -12.76
C THR A 233 -0.66 11.41 -13.60
N VAL A 234 -0.79 11.06 -14.88
CA VAL A 234 -1.53 11.83 -15.86
C VAL A 234 -2.75 11.03 -16.29
N LYS A 235 -3.93 11.66 -16.18
CA LYS A 235 -5.19 11.11 -16.68
C LYS A 235 -5.34 11.35 -18.17
N SER A 236 -6.17 10.56 -18.84
CA SER A 236 -6.45 10.73 -20.28
C SER A 236 -7.92 11.06 -20.56
N PRO A 237 -8.24 12.16 -21.27
CA PRO A 237 -9.60 12.47 -21.68
C PRO A 237 -10.01 11.67 -22.93
N SER A 238 -10.46 10.44 -22.75
CA SER A 238 -11.07 9.60 -23.79
C SER A 238 -12.42 10.18 -24.26
N ARG A 239 -12.85 9.85 -25.48
CA ARG A 239 -14.15 10.25 -26.02
C ARG A 239 -15.10 9.05 -26.14
N LEU A 240 -16.28 9.17 -25.53
CA LEU A 240 -17.43 8.31 -25.75
C LEU A 240 -18.33 8.91 -26.82
N LEU A 241 -18.50 8.21 -27.94
CA LEU A 241 -19.31 8.62 -29.08
C LEU A 241 -20.62 7.82 -29.13
N GLN A 242 -21.75 8.51 -29.23
CA GLN A 242 -23.08 7.93 -29.44
C GLN A 242 -23.55 8.24 -30.86
N MET A 243 -23.92 7.21 -31.62
CA MET A 243 -24.40 7.32 -33.00
C MET A 243 -25.76 6.66 -33.16
N ASP A 244 -26.62 7.22 -34.01
CA ASP A 244 -27.80 6.51 -34.49
C ASP A 244 -27.36 5.27 -35.29
N ARG A 245 -27.84 4.09 -34.92
CA ARG A 245 -27.41 2.82 -35.51
C ARG A 245 -27.75 2.75 -36.99
N GLN A 246 -28.90 3.24 -37.41
CA GLN A 246 -29.38 3.07 -38.79
C GLN A 246 -28.68 3.99 -39.78
N THR A 247 -28.45 5.24 -39.38
CA THR A 247 -27.86 6.28 -40.24
C THR A 247 -26.37 6.45 -40.01
N GLY A 248 -25.86 6.01 -38.85
CA GLY A 248 -24.49 6.24 -38.41
C GLY A 248 -24.21 7.70 -38.04
N LYS A 249 -25.25 8.54 -37.91
CA LYS A 249 -25.09 9.95 -37.56
C LYS A 249 -24.68 10.08 -36.09
N PRO A 250 -23.60 10.82 -35.77
CA PRO A 250 -23.28 11.20 -34.40
C PRO A 250 -24.44 11.98 -33.76
N GLU A 251 -24.88 11.54 -32.59
CA GLU A 251 -25.94 12.19 -31.81
C GLU A 251 -25.42 12.94 -30.60
N ALA A 252 -24.41 12.38 -29.93
CA ALA A 252 -23.78 12.98 -28.77
C ALA A 252 -22.35 12.44 -28.61
N GLU A 253 -21.50 13.20 -27.92
CA GLU A 253 -20.14 12.79 -27.61
C GLU A 253 -19.77 13.34 -26.23
N HIS A 254 -19.13 12.55 -25.38
CA HIS A 254 -18.80 12.95 -24.01
C HIS A 254 -17.36 12.58 -23.66
N VAL A 255 -16.77 13.32 -22.72
CA VAL A 255 -15.42 13.03 -22.22
C VAL A 255 -15.50 11.99 -21.12
N TYR A 256 -14.80 10.88 -21.29
CA TYR A 256 -14.52 9.91 -20.24
C TYR A 256 -13.09 10.12 -19.74
N GLU A 257 -12.88 10.18 -18.43
CA GLU A 257 -11.55 10.39 -17.85
C GLU A 257 -10.93 9.05 -17.42
N VAL A 258 -9.92 8.61 -18.17
CA VAL A 258 -9.11 7.43 -17.85
C VAL A 258 -8.18 7.77 -16.70
N ASP A 259 -8.14 6.91 -15.68
CA ASP A 259 -7.28 7.09 -14.51
C ASP A 259 -5.78 6.94 -14.88
N PRO A 260 -4.85 7.37 -14.01
CA PRO A 260 -3.42 7.11 -14.20
C PRO A 260 -3.07 5.62 -14.17
N ILE A 261 -1.95 5.26 -14.81
CA ILE A 261 -1.38 3.90 -14.78
C ILE A 261 -1.22 3.45 -13.32
N SER A 262 -1.71 2.23 -13.01
CA SER A 262 -1.75 1.72 -11.63
C SER A 262 -0.37 1.56 -11.02
N ASP A 263 0.60 1.09 -11.82
CA ASP A 263 1.94 0.72 -11.36
C ASP A 263 3.02 1.18 -12.33
N ALA A 264 4.18 1.54 -11.79
CA ALA A 264 5.36 1.78 -12.63
C ALA A 264 5.87 0.45 -13.21
N PRO A 265 6.31 0.40 -14.47
CA PRO A 265 6.93 -0.80 -15.02
C PRO A 265 8.24 -1.06 -14.28
N THR A 266 8.43 -2.30 -13.84
CA THR A 266 9.54 -2.68 -12.98
C THR A 266 10.54 -3.61 -13.69
N ALA A 267 10.16 -4.29 -14.78
CA ALA A 267 11.09 -5.05 -15.63
C ALA A 267 10.80 -4.78 -17.11
N PRO A 268 11.77 -4.89 -18.03
CA PRO A 268 11.50 -4.79 -19.46
C PRO A 268 10.69 -6.01 -19.94
N LEU A 269 9.89 -5.82 -20.99
CA LEU A 269 9.22 -6.92 -21.68
C LEU A 269 10.23 -7.96 -22.19
N PRO A 270 9.87 -9.25 -22.25
CA PRO A 270 10.75 -10.31 -22.73
C PRO A 270 11.37 -10.03 -24.11
N ALA A 271 12.54 -10.60 -24.37
CA ALA A 271 13.19 -10.50 -25.68
C ALA A 271 12.23 -11.02 -26.79
N PRO A 272 12.19 -10.37 -27.96
CA PRO A 272 13.11 -9.34 -28.45
C PRO A 272 12.74 -7.89 -28.11
N VAL A 273 11.66 -7.64 -27.36
CA VAL A 273 11.15 -6.27 -27.12
C VAL A 273 12.11 -5.47 -26.22
N GLY A 274 12.41 -5.98 -25.02
CA GLY A 274 13.48 -5.44 -24.16
C GLY A 274 13.25 -4.02 -23.63
N THR A 275 12.05 -3.46 -23.77
CA THR A 275 11.69 -2.12 -23.28
C THR A 275 10.74 -2.20 -22.09
N TYR A 276 10.81 -1.22 -21.20
CA TYR A 276 9.79 -1.00 -20.19
C TYR A 276 8.53 -0.49 -20.88
N SER A 277 7.40 -1.07 -20.54
CA SER A 277 6.10 -0.66 -21.10
C SER A 277 5.10 -0.59 -19.96
N ALA A 278 4.33 0.49 -19.93
CA ALA A 278 3.16 0.56 -19.09
C ALA A 278 2.09 1.37 -19.79
N ASP A 279 0.85 0.94 -19.64
CA ASP A 279 -0.32 1.57 -20.21
C ASP A 279 -1.50 1.53 -19.23
N ARG A 280 -2.47 2.37 -19.53
CA ARG A 280 -3.80 2.26 -18.98
C ARG A 280 -4.80 2.82 -19.97
N GLY A 281 -5.93 2.15 -20.06
CA GLY A 281 -6.91 2.41 -21.08
C GLY A 281 -8.30 1.94 -20.68
N VAL A 282 -9.33 2.47 -21.34
CA VAL A 282 -10.64 1.81 -21.38
C VAL A 282 -10.55 0.65 -22.35
N SER A 283 -10.67 -0.58 -21.86
CA SER A 283 -10.69 -1.76 -22.74
C SER A 283 -12.11 -2.13 -23.19
N GLU A 284 -13.15 -1.81 -22.41
CA GLU A 284 -14.53 -2.07 -22.86
C GLU A 284 -15.59 -1.23 -22.13
N ILE A 285 -16.79 -1.22 -22.71
CA ILE A 285 -18.01 -0.58 -22.22
C ILE A 285 -19.25 -1.46 -22.44
N LEU A 286 -20.18 -1.42 -21.49
CA LEU A 286 -21.46 -2.11 -21.58
C LEU A 286 -22.60 -1.20 -21.12
N ALA A 287 -23.61 -1.01 -21.96
CA ALA A 287 -24.76 -0.19 -21.60
C ALA A 287 -25.60 -0.85 -20.49
N ILE A 288 -25.94 -0.04 -19.50
CA ILE A 288 -26.96 -0.36 -18.49
C ILE A 288 -28.29 0.24 -18.95
N ASN A 289 -28.25 1.52 -19.35
CA ASN A 289 -29.37 2.27 -19.90
C ASN A 289 -28.88 3.29 -20.96
N GLU A 290 -29.73 4.25 -21.35
CA GLU A 290 -29.39 5.25 -22.37
C GLU A 290 -28.24 6.20 -22.00
N THR A 291 -27.95 6.35 -20.70
CA THR A 291 -26.96 7.30 -20.18
C THR A 291 -25.89 6.66 -19.31
N ASP A 292 -26.15 5.47 -18.77
CA ASP A 292 -25.27 4.80 -17.82
C ASP A 292 -24.66 3.53 -18.40
N TYR A 293 -23.39 3.33 -18.05
CA TYR A 293 -22.54 2.27 -18.59
C TYR A 293 -21.75 1.59 -17.48
N LEU A 294 -21.37 0.34 -17.73
CA LEU A 294 -20.21 -0.28 -17.10
C LEU A 294 -19.00 -0.02 -17.99
N THR A 295 -17.87 0.34 -17.41
CA THR A 295 -16.62 0.56 -18.14
C THR A 295 -15.51 -0.26 -17.49
N VAL A 296 -14.76 -1.00 -18.31
CA VAL A 296 -13.57 -1.74 -17.88
C VAL A 296 -12.37 -0.86 -18.16
N GLU A 297 -11.56 -0.61 -17.13
CA GLU A 297 -10.22 -0.09 -17.33
C GLU A 297 -9.19 -1.15 -17.04
N ARG A 298 -8.29 -1.30 -18.01
CA ARG A 298 -7.14 -2.16 -17.94
C ARG A 298 -5.90 -1.30 -17.80
N SER A 299 -5.05 -1.64 -16.83
CA SER A 299 -3.68 -1.12 -16.75
C SER A 299 -2.69 -2.27 -16.84
N PHE A 300 -1.63 -2.10 -17.62
CA PHE A 300 -0.50 -3.00 -17.64
C PHE A 300 0.77 -2.27 -17.22
N ALA A 301 1.62 -2.95 -16.46
CA ALA A 301 2.98 -2.51 -16.20
C ALA A 301 3.95 -3.69 -16.32
N SER A 302 4.96 -3.56 -17.19
CA SER A 302 5.89 -4.64 -17.46
C SER A 302 6.67 -5.02 -16.20
N GLY A 303 6.67 -6.31 -15.84
CA GLY A 303 7.24 -6.81 -14.59
C GLY A 303 6.33 -6.71 -13.36
N VAL A 304 5.12 -6.16 -13.50
CA VAL A 304 4.06 -6.15 -12.47
C VAL A 304 2.87 -7.02 -12.92
N GLY A 305 2.39 -6.83 -14.15
CA GLY A 305 1.24 -7.55 -14.69
C GLY A 305 0.04 -6.62 -14.96
N PHE A 306 -1.16 -7.20 -15.00
CA PHE A 306 -2.40 -6.49 -15.28
C PHE A 306 -3.13 -6.07 -13.99
N SER A 307 -3.74 -4.90 -14.02
CA SER A 307 -4.64 -4.36 -13.00
C SER A 307 -5.96 -4.01 -13.68
N ILE A 308 -7.04 -4.69 -13.28
CA ILE A 308 -8.37 -4.57 -13.91
C ILE A 308 -9.36 -3.96 -12.93
N ARG A 309 -10.03 -2.90 -13.37
CA ARG A 309 -11.08 -2.21 -12.60
C ARG A 309 -12.36 -2.04 -13.40
N LEU A 310 -13.49 -2.32 -12.75
CA LEU A 310 -14.83 -2.14 -13.30
C LEU A 310 -15.47 -0.90 -12.68
N TYR A 311 -15.96 0.01 -13.52
CA TYR A 311 -16.60 1.25 -13.10
C TYR A 311 -18.05 1.32 -13.59
N TRP A 312 -18.91 1.98 -12.82
CA TRP A 312 -20.14 2.58 -13.33
C TRP A 312 -19.82 3.97 -13.83
N THR A 313 -20.31 4.34 -15.01
CA THR A 313 -20.18 5.70 -15.55
C THR A 313 -21.47 6.26 -16.13
N SER A 314 -21.59 7.59 -16.20
CA SER A 314 -22.79 8.26 -16.69
C SER A 314 -22.50 9.50 -17.52
N THR A 315 -23.22 9.67 -18.62
CA THR A 315 -23.24 10.90 -19.43
C THR A 315 -24.07 12.00 -18.79
N ILE A 316 -24.88 11.71 -17.75
CA ILE A 316 -25.72 12.71 -17.11
C ILE A 316 -24.86 13.82 -16.50
N GLY A 317 -25.08 15.05 -16.98
CA GLY A 317 -24.37 16.23 -16.51
C GLY A 317 -22.92 16.32 -16.98
N ALA A 318 -22.48 15.46 -17.90
CA ALA A 318 -21.25 15.63 -18.66
C ALA A 318 -21.45 16.69 -19.75
N THR A 319 -20.37 17.28 -20.24
CA THR A 319 -20.43 18.20 -21.37
C THR A 319 -20.53 17.41 -22.66
N ASP A 320 -21.53 17.72 -23.50
CA ASP A 320 -21.58 17.22 -24.87
C ASP A 320 -20.52 17.97 -25.71
N VAL A 321 -19.62 17.21 -26.30
CA VAL A 321 -18.49 17.68 -27.11
C VAL A 321 -18.66 17.40 -28.60
N SER A 322 -19.86 16.99 -29.02
CA SER A 322 -20.18 16.67 -30.41
C SER A 322 -19.70 17.75 -31.39
N GLY A 323 -18.96 17.31 -32.41
CA GLY A 323 -18.47 18.18 -33.48
C GLY A 323 -17.26 19.05 -33.10
N LYS A 324 -16.74 18.96 -31.86
CA LYS A 324 -15.48 19.61 -31.50
C LYS A 324 -14.30 18.88 -32.15
N GLU A 325 -13.45 19.63 -32.85
CA GLU A 325 -12.21 19.11 -33.41
C GLU A 325 -11.20 18.78 -32.28
N ALA A 326 -11.16 19.56 -31.20
CA ALA A 326 -10.33 19.35 -30.01
C ALA A 326 -11.07 19.79 -28.72
N LEU A 327 -10.72 19.18 -27.59
CA LEU A 327 -11.19 19.58 -26.26
C LEU A 327 -10.48 20.85 -25.77
N SER A 328 -11.16 21.67 -24.96
CA SER A 328 -10.55 22.87 -24.35
C SER A 328 -9.97 22.63 -22.96
N GLY A 329 -10.20 21.46 -22.36
CA GLY A 329 -9.79 21.11 -21.00
C GLY A 329 -10.70 21.68 -19.90
N THR A 330 -11.82 22.29 -20.29
CA THR A 330 -12.83 22.84 -19.35
C THR A 330 -14.13 22.04 -19.37
N GLU A 331 -14.20 21.03 -20.22
CA GLU A 331 -15.32 20.11 -20.30
C GLU A 331 -15.48 19.36 -18.98
N LYS A 332 -16.73 19.18 -18.55
CA LYS A 332 -17.05 18.31 -17.44
C LYS A 332 -17.08 16.85 -17.94
N PRO A 333 -16.20 15.96 -17.46
CA PRO A 333 -16.21 14.56 -17.86
C PRO A 333 -17.43 13.83 -17.29
N MET A 334 -17.65 12.63 -17.82
CA MET A 334 -18.62 11.66 -17.30
C MET A 334 -18.37 11.39 -15.82
N SER A 335 -19.46 11.19 -15.07
CA SER A 335 -19.34 10.74 -13.69
C SER A 335 -18.89 9.28 -13.67
N LYS A 336 -18.03 8.91 -12.71
CA LYS A 336 -17.42 7.57 -12.61
C LYS A 336 -17.40 7.10 -11.16
N LYS A 337 -17.74 5.83 -10.92
CA LYS A 337 -17.73 5.16 -9.60
C LYS A 337 -17.13 3.76 -9.73
N LEU A 338 -16.11 3.43 -8.93
CA LEU A 338 -15.53 2.09 -8.89
C LEU A 338 -16.56 1.08 -8.35
N LEU A 339 -16.72 -0.05 -9.04
CA LEU A 339 -17.64 -1.12 -8.66
C LEU A 339 -16.90 -2.39 -8.21
N TYR A 340 -15.79 -2.71 -8.88
CA TYR A 340 -15.00 -3.90 -8.58
C TYR A 340 -13.53 -3.67 -8.97
N ASP A 341 -12.60 -4.10 -8.12
CA ASP A 341 -11.17 -4.07 -8.38
C ASP A 341 -10.60 -5.49 -8.21
N PHE A 342 -10.06 -6.06 -9.28
CA PHE A 342 -9.52 -7.41 -9.21
C PHE A 342 -8.27 -7.48 -8.32
N THR A 343 -7.51 -6.38 -8.19
CA THR A 343 -6.28 -6.34 -7.40
C THR A 343 -6.53 -6.51 -5.90
N THR A 344 -7.65 -6.02 -5.38
CA THR A 344 -8.01 -6.16 -3.95
C THR A 344 -8.67 -7.49 -3.63
N SER A 345 -9.23 -8.17 -4.64
CA SER A 345 -9.89 -9.46 -4.48
C SER A 345 -8.93 -10.66 -4.42
N GLY A 346 -7.66 -10.46 -4.81
CA GLY A 346 -6.66 -11.54 -4.93
C GLY A 346 -6.88 -12.47 -6.13
N ALA A 347 -7.91 -12.22 -6.95
CA ALA A 347 -8.18 -12.97 -8.18
C ALA A 347 -7.35 -12.41 -9.34
N ASP A 348 -6.64 -13.30 -10.03
CA ASP A 348 -5.87 -12.95 -11.23
C ASP A 348 -6.80 -12.78 -12.44
N ALA A 349 -7.07 -11.53 -12.77
CA ALA A 349 -7.92 -11.11 -13.89
C ALA A 349 -7.28 -11.31 -15.27
N ASP A 350 -5.94 -11.33 -15.36
CA ASP A 350 -5.21 -11.27 -16.64
C ASP A 350 -5.62 -10.06 -17.52
N ASN A 351 -5.35 -10.12 -18.83
CA ASN A 351 -5.65 -9.08 -19.83
C ASN A 351 -7.16 -8.94 -20.13
N VAL A 352 -7.99 -8.49 -19.18
CA VAL A 352 -9.44 -8.33 -19.43
C VAL A 352 -9.73 -7.25 -20.47
N GLU A 353 -10.31 -7.67 -21.59
CA GLU A 353 -10.62 -6.81 -22.72
C GLU A 353 -12.07 -6.88 -23.16
N GLY A 354 -12.80 -7.99 -22.92
CA GLY A 354 -14.22 -8.08 -23.29
C GLY A 354 -15.17 -8.10 -22.09
N ILE A 355 -16.39 -7.56 -22.28
CA ILE A 355 -17.48 -7.58 -21.28
C ILE A 355 -18.83 -7.84 -21.95
N THR A 356 -19.70 -8.64 -21.32
CA THR A 356 -21.11 -8.77 -21.73
C THR A 356 -22.01 -9.18 -20.57
N TRP A 357 -23.31 -8.96 -20.72
CA TRP A 357 -24.30 -9.57 -19.84
C TRP A 357 -24.38 -11.08 -20.11
N GLY A 358 -24.59 -11.91 -19.10
CA GLY A 358 -24.85 -13.33 -19.28
C GLY A 358 -26.30 -13.72 -18.99
N PRO A 359 -26.58 -15.03 -18.86
CA PRO A 359 -27.88 -15.53 -18.45
C PRO A 359 -28.27 -15.04 -17.05
N ARG A 360 -29.58 -14.96 -16.77
CA ARG A 360 -30.06 -14.67 -15.42
C ARG A 360 -29.62 -15.76 -14.45
N LEU A 361 -29.07 -15.36 -13.31
CA LEU A 361 -28.66 -16.30 -12.26
C LEU A 361 -29.88 -16.77 -11.45
N PRO A 362 -29.83 -17.95 -10.80
CA PRO A 362 -30.95 -18.51 -10.05
C PRO A 362 -31.49 -17.62 -8.93
N ASP A 363 -30.63 -16.76 -8.36
CA ASP A 363 -30.97 -15.81 -7.30
C ASP A 363 -31.63 -14.52 -7.81
N GLY A 364 -31.83 -14.39 -9.13
CA GLY A 364 -32.42 -13.22 -9.78
C GLY A 364 -31.44 -12.09 -10.09
N SER A 365 -30.17 -12.20 -9.68
CA SER A 365 -29.12 -11.26 -10.07
C SER A 365 -28.81 -11.37 -11.58
N ARG A 366 -28.13 -10.36 -12.13
CA ARG A 366 -27.60 -10.43 -13.49
C ARG A 366 -26.23 -11.08 -13.42
N SER A 367 -25.94 -12.03 -14.31
CA SER A 367 -24.55 -12.39 -14.54
C SER A 367 -23.90 -11.37 -15.46
N LEU A 368 -22.63 -11.10 -15.20
CA LEU A 368 -21.72 -10.36 -16.05
C LEU A 368 -20.56 -11.29 -16.39
N VAL A 369 -20.21 -11.37 -17.66
CA VAL A 369 -19.09 -12.18 -18.14
C VAL A 369 -18.01 -11.23 -18.66
N LEU A 370 -16.81 -11.37 -18.12
CA LEU A 370 -15.61 -10.73 -18.64
C LEU A 370 -14.76 -11.78 -19.35
N VAL A 371 -14.09 -11.41 -20.44
CA VAL A 371 -13.11 -12.26 -21.11
C VAL A 371 -11.73 -11.60 -21.07
N ALA A 372 -10.73 -12.40 -20.72
CA ALA A 372 -9.34 -12.00 -20.77
C ALA A 372 -8.67 -12.55 -22.02
N ASP A 373 -7.93 -11.67 -22.68
CA ASP A 373 -7.11 -11.99 -23.82
C ASP A 373 -5.81 -12.70 -23.37
N ASP A 374 -5.35 -13.67 -24.15
CA ASP A 374 -4.10 -14.37 -23.90
C ASP A 374 -2.91 -13.75 -24.65
N ASN A 375 -3.12 -12.76 -25.52
CA ASN A 375 -2.13 -12.26 -26.47
C ASN A 375 -1.39 -13.41 -27.20
N PHE A 376 -2.09 -14.53 -27.45
CA PHE A 376 -1.52 -15.79 -27.97
C PHE A 376 -0.32 -16.32 -27.15
N GLY A 377 -0.38 -16.16 -25.82
CA GLY A 377 0.63 -16.61 -24.87
C GLY A 377 1.79 -15.62 -24.64
N PHE A 378 1.71 -14.40 -25.19
CA PHE A 378 2.69 -13.37 -24.90
C PHE A 378 2.68 -13.04 -23.40
N ASN A 379 3.88 -13.00 -22.80
CA ASN A 379 4.07 -12.72 -21.37
C ASN A 379 3.36 -13.69 -20.39
N GLY A 380 2.95 -14.88 -20.86
CA GLY A 380 2.31 -15.90 -20.00
C GLY A 380 0.81 -15.69 -19.75
N SER A 381 0.19 -14.72 -20.43
CA SER A 381 -1.27 -14.51 -20.40
C SER A 381 -2.02 -15.72 -20.94
N VAL A 382 -3.21 -15.95 -20.39
CA VAL A 382 -4.11 -17.06 -20.77
C VAL A 382 -5.54 -16.57 -20.92
N THR A 383 -6.30 -17.22 -21.81
CA THR A 383 -7.69 -16.84 -22.03
C THR A 383 -8.51 -17.24 -20.82
N LYS A 384 -9.20 -16.28 -20.20
CA LYS A 384 -10.06 -16.51 -19.04
C LYS A 384 -11.46 -15.97 -19.31
N PHE A 385 -12.47 -16.61 -18.72
CA PHE A 385 -13.81 -16.08 -18.59
C PHE A 385 -14.11 -15.89 -17.10
N HIS A 386 -14.36 -14.66 -16.67
CA HIS A 386 -14.76 -14.36 -15.30
C HIS A 386 -16.28 -14.18 -15.25
N LEU A 387 -16.93 -14.91 -14.34
CA LEU A 387 -18.36 -14.79 -14.07
C LEU A 387 -18.56 -13.96 -12.82
N LEU A 388 -19.28 -12.85 -12.92
CA LEU A 388 -19.64 -11.99 -11.80
C LEU A 388 -21.15 -11.91 -11.63
N SER A 389 -21.64 -11.77 -10.40
CA SER A 389 -23.02 -11.37 -10.12
C SER A 389 -23.08 -9.86 -9.95
N VAL A 390 -24.04 -9.22 -10.62
CA VAL A 390 -24.39 -7.81 -10.44
C VAL A 390 -25.78 -7.71 -9.84
N ARG A 391 -25.91 -7.03 -8.70
CA ARG A 391 -27.20 -6.94 -8.03
C ARG A 391 -28.19 -6.06 -8.81
N PRO A 392 -29.49 -6.41 -8.83
CA PRO A 392 -30.49 -5.64 -9.57
C PRO A 392 -30.69 -4.20 -9.08
N ASP A 393 -30.42 -3.92 -7.80
CA ASP A 393 -30.51 -2.60 -7.17
C ASP A 393 -29.36 -1.66 -7.55
N LEU A 394 -28.17 -2.19 -7.85
CA LEU A 394 -27.07 -1.43 -8.43
C LEU A 394 -27.46 -0.83 -9.80
N LEU A 395 -28.28 -1.55 -10.56
CA LEU A 395 -28.83 -1.12 -11.85
C LEU A 395 -30.05 -0.19 -11.70
N ALA A 396 -30.47 0.11 -10.46
CA ALA A 396 -31.69 0.84 -10.17
C ALA A 396 -31.50 1.88 -9.04
N THR A 397 -31.14 3.14 -9.34
CA THR A 397 -31.55 4.38 -8.59
C THR A 397 -30.92 5.66 -9.21
N ARG A 398 -31.55 6.85 -9.29
CA ARG A 398 -32.63 7.50 -8.49
C ARG A 398 -33.13 8.83 -9.14
N THR A 399 -34.41 9.23 -8.95
CA THR A 399 -35.26 10.43 -9.36
C THR A 399 -35.21 11.70 -8.51
N PRO A 400 -35.68 12.88 -9.01
CA PRO A 400 -36.00 14.05 -8.17
C PRO A 400 -37.32 13.87 -7.39
N ASP A 401 -37.47 14.60 -6.27
CA ASP A 401 -38.60 14.49 -5.33
C ASP A 401 -39.75 15.45 -5.66
N VAL A 402 -41.00 15.00 -5.41
CA VAL A 402 -42.26 15.74 -5.61
C VAL A 402 -42.95 15.81 -4.24
N ASN A 403 -43.48 16.97 -3.84
CA ASN A 403 -44.30 17.03 -2.64
C ASN A 403 -45.50 16.07 -2.74
N ARG A 404 -45.96 15.56 -1.59
CA ARG A 404 -46.98 14.51 -1.44
C ARG A 404 -48.37 14.81 -2.06
N ASP A 405 -48.57 15.99 -2.62
CA ASP A 405 -49.82 16.41 -3.29
C ASP A 405 -49.67 16.66 -4.80
N GLY A 406 -48.48 16.48 -5.39
CA GLY A 406 -48.29 16.53 -6.84
C GLY A 406 -48.31 17.92 -7.47
N ALA A 407 -48.14 19.00 -6.69
CA ALA A 407 -48.03 20.36 -7.23
C ALA A 407 -46.56 20.80 -7.38
N VAL A 408 -46.19 21.30 -8.58
CA VAL A 408 -44.86 21.86 -8.89
C VAL A 408 -44.81 23.35 -8.52
N ASN A 409 -43.68 23.83 -7.98
CA ASN A 409 -43.48 25.23 -7.62
C ASN A 409 -43.44 26.13 -8.88
N ALA A 410 -44.18 27.24 -8.85
CA ALA A 410 -44.28 28.23 -9.94
C ALA A 410 -42.96 28.89 -10.35
N LYS A 411 -41.91 28.85 -9.51
CA LYS A 411 -40.58 29.39 -9.83
C LYS A 411 -39.80 28.53 -10.83
N ASP A 412 -40.01 27.22 -10.82
CA ASP A 412 -39.30 26.26 -11.69
C ASP A 412 -39.99 26.12 -13.06
N LEU A 413 -41.27 26.51 -13.14
CA LEU A 413 -42.04 26.67 -14.37
C LEU A 413 -41.44 27.74 -15.32
N ALA A 414 -40.65 28.68 -14.77
CA ALA A 414 -40.09 29.82 -15.50
C ALA A 414 -38.68 29.58 -16.06
N ALA A 415 -38.05 28.44 -15.75
CA ALA A 415 -36.67 28.11 -16.13
C ALA A 415 -36.56 27.16 -17.34
N VAL A 416 -37.69 26.69 -17.88
CA VAL A 416 -37.72 25.83 -19.08
C VAL A 416 -37.54 26.71 -20.34
N PRO A 417 -36.59 26.41 -21.24
CA PRO A 417 -36.42 27.15 -22.49
C PRO A 417 -37.71 27.09 -23.30
N THR A 418 -38.31 28.25 -23.59
CA THR A 418 -39.37 28.32 -24.58
C THR A 418 -38.78 28.18 -25.98
N ALA A 419 -39.38 27.27 -26.75
CA ALA A 419 -39.36 27.14 -28.22
C ALA A 419 -38.38 26.13 -28.81
N GLY A 420 -38.95 25.02 -29.32
CA GLY A 420 -38.34 24.20 -30.35
C GLY A 420 -38.88 22.76 -30.38
N ALA A 421 -38.83 22.13 -31.56
CA ALA A 421 -39.26 20.74 -31.82
C ALA A 421 -38.49 19.66 -31.01
N ALA A 422 -37.57 20.06 -30.13
CA ALA A 422 -36.82 19.20 -29.22
C ALA A 422 -37.58 18.88 -27.90
N GLY A 423 -38.79 19.39 -27.71
CA GLY A 423 -39.59 19.22 -26.48
C GLY A 423 -40.96 18.57 -26.66
N ASP A 424 -41.25 18.00 -27.83
CA ASP A 424 -42.51 17.31 -28.15
C ASP A 424 -42.23 15.81 -28.20
N LEU A 425 -42.44 15.12 -27.07
CA LEU A 425 -42.05 13.71 -26.88
C LEU A 425 -43.15 12.73 -27.31
N ASP A 426 -44.39 13.19 -27.41
CA ASP A 426 -45.51 12.38 -27.88
C ASP A 426 -45.93 12.67 -29.35
N GLY A 427 -45.31 13.67 -29.99
CA GLY A 427 -45.42 13.97 -31.41
C GLY A 427 -46.65 14.80 -31.78
N ASN A 428 -47.22 15.56 -30.84
CA ASN A 428 -48.43 16.36 -31.02
C ASN A 428 -48.19 17.77 -31.61
N GLY A 429 -46.93 18.15 -31.80
CA GLY A 429 -46.49 19.43 -32.35
C GLY A 429 -46.34 20.56 -31.33
N ARG A 430 -46.42 20.28 -30.02
CA ARG A 430 -46.28 21.23 -28.91
C ARG A 430 -45.56 20.55 -27.74
N THR A 431 -45.00 21.34 -26.82
CA THR A 431 -44.51 20.85 -25.53
C THR A 431 -45.59 21.09 -24.50
N ASP A 432 -46.26 20.04 -24.04
CA ASP A 432 -47.36 20.14 -23.08
C ASP A 432 -47.20 19.29 -21.81
N ALA A 433 -48.24 19.23 -20.97
CA ALA A 433 -48.16 18.53 -19.68
C ALA A 433 -48.00 17.01 -19.82
N VAL A 434 -48.34 16.44 -20.97
CA VAL A 434 -48.17 15.02 -21.31
C VAL A 434 -46.76 14.76 -21.78
N ASP A 435 -46.19 15.62 -22.64
CA ASP A 435 -44.77 15.59 -23.02
C ASP A 435 -43.86 15.73 -21.80
N VAL A 436 -44.23 16.61 -20.87
CA VAL A 436 -43.55 16.80 -19.58
C VAL A 436 -43.68 15.54 -18.70
N ARG A 437 -44.81 14.84 -18.72
CA ARG A 437 -44.96 13.55 -18.01
C ARG A 437 -44.13 12.43 -18.64
N LEU A 438 -44.01 12.40 -19.97
CA LEU A 438 -43.08 11.50 -20.66
C LEU A 438 -41.62 11.83 -20.32
N TRP A 439 -41.25 13.12 -20.32
CA TRP A 439 -39.93 13.61 -19.91
C TRP A 439 -39.57 13.17 -18.48
N ILE A 440 -40.53 13.29 -17.55
CA ILE A 440 -40.41 12.89 -16.14
C ILE A 440 -40.36 11.36 -15.97
N SER A 441 -40.92 10.58 -16.91
CA SER A 441 -40.86 9.12 -16.87
C SER A 441 -39.48 8.54 -17.26
N TYR A 442 -38.70 9.29 -18.06
CA TYR A 442 -37.37 8.89 -18.53
C TYR A 442 -36.19 9.39 -17.68
N THR A 443 -36.39 10.34 -16.76
CA THR A 443 -35.27 11.08 -16.13
C THR A 443 -35.33 11.09 -14.60
N ARG A 444 -35.59 9.92 -14.01
CA ARG A 444 -35.40 9.78 -12.58
C ARG A 444 -33.88 9.97 -12.23
N ALA A 445 -33.42 11.23 -11.93
CA ALA A 445 -32.12 11.66 -11.32
C ALA A 445 -32.22 12.38 -9.93
N PHE A 446 -31.35 12.02 -8.98
CA PHE A 446 -31.08 12.51 -7.61
C PHE A 446 -31.23 14.04 -7.30
N PRO A 447 -31.26 14.43 -6.00
CA PRO A 447 -31.36 15.82 -5.52
C PRO A 447 -30.25 16.74 -6.03
N THR A 448 -30.60 17.97 -6.43
CA THR A 448 -29.69 19.04 -6.90
C THR A 448 -29.09 19.91 -5.79
N THR A 449 -28.88 19.33 -4.62
CA THR A 449 -27.69 19.69 -3.82
C THR A 449 -26.73 18.55 -4.08
N GLN A 450 -25.52 18.81 -4.58
CA GLN A 450 -24.47 17.79 -4.58
C GLN A 450 -24.37 17.32 -3.12
N GLN A 451 -24.99 16.16 -2.81
CA GLN A 451 -24.75 15.54 -1.53
C GLN A 451 -23.25 15.31 -1.55
N PRO A 452 -22.52 15.80 -0.54
CA PRO A 452 -21.11 15.45 -0.48
C PRO A 452 -21.03 13.92 -0.60
N PRO A 453 -20.06 13.37 -1.37
CA PRO A 453 -19.98 11.95 -1.65
C PRO A 453 -20.27 11.16 -0.38
N SER A 454 -21.06 10.08 -0.47
CA SER A 454 -21.53 9.37 0.73
C SER A 454 -20.37 8.94 1.62
N THR A 455 -19.17 8.83 1.04
CA THR A 455 -17.90 8.65 1.73
C THR A 455 -16.97 9.86 1.57
N VAL A 456 -16.02 10.01 2.49
CA VAL A 456 -14.77 10.77 2.32
C VAL A 456 -13.66 9.76 2.13
N ASP A 457 -12.92 9.83 1.04
CA ASP A 457 -11.75 8.98 0.83
C ASP A 457 -10.54 9.60 1.54
N VAL A 458 -10.36 9.23 2.80
CA VAL A 458 -9.19 9.65 3.59
C VAL A 458 -7.99 8.86 3.11
N GLN A 459 -6.94 9.54 2.66
CA GLN A 459 -5.67 8.91 2.33
C GLN A 459 -4.77 8.93 3.56
N LEU A 460 -4.29 7.76 3.98
CA LEU A 460 -3.20 7.66 4.95
C LEU A 460 -1.92 7.30 4.20
N LEU A 461 -0.89 8.12 4.36
CA LEU A 461 0.46 7.81 3.93
C LEU A 461 1.26 7.44 5.16
N SER A 462 1.49 6.14 5.36
CA SER A 462 2.07 5.62 6.59
C SER A 462 3.45 5.03 6.43
N PHE A 463 4.29 5.19 7.44
CA PHE A 463 5.60 4.56 7.56
C PHE A 463 5.93 4.24 9.03
N ASN A 464 7.04 3.56 9.28
CA ASN A 464 7.46 3.12 10.61
C ASN A 464 8.99 2.93 10.61
N ASP A 465 9.58 2.85 11.80
CA ASP A 465 10.99 2.47 11.98
C ASP A 465 11.95 3.33 11.15
N PHE A 466 11.73 4.66 11.13
CA PHE A 466 12.59 5.58 10.40
C PHE A 466 13.99 5.67 11.02
N HIS A 467 14.11 5.52 12.34
CA HIS A 467 15.38 5.52 13.08
C HIS A 467 16.31 6.66 12.67
N GLY A 468 15.78 7.88 12.57
CA GLY A 468 16.58 9.05 12.20
C GLY A 468 17.33 8.98 10.87
N ASN A 469 16.93 8.13 9.90
CA ASN A 469 17.61 7.98 8.60
C ASN A 469 17.37 9.17 7.65
N LEU A 470 17.90 10.34 8.02
CA LEU A 470 17.85 11.56 7.23
C LEU A 470 18.52 11.38 5.87
N GLU A 471 19.72 10.80 5.89
CA GLU A 471 20.46 10.49 4.68
C GLU A 471 20.04 9.15 4.08
N PRO A 472 20.17 8.97 2.76
CA PRO A 472 19.88 7.68 2.14
C PRO A 472 20.74 6.56 2.76
N PRO A 473 20.14 5.45 3.22
CA PRO A 473 20.88 4.31 3.77
C PRO A 473 21.98 3.79 2.83
N THR A 474 23.06 3.21 3.33
CA THR A 474 24.18 2.72 2.49
C THR A 474 24.40 1.22 2.68
N GLY A 475 25.29 0.65 1.85
CA GLY A 475 25.61 -0.78 1.90
C GLY A 475 24.39 -1.68 1.72
N ARG A 476 24.25 -2.68 2.58
CA ARG A 476 23.16 -3.67 2.55
C ARG A 476 21.77 -3.08 2.81
N ASP A 477 21.68 -1.96 3.52
CA ASP A 477 20.41 -1.28 3.78
C ASP A 477 20.02 -0.30 2.66
N ALA A 478 20.88 -0.12 1.65
CA ALA A 478 20.57 0.72 0.50
C ALA A 478 19.37 0.19 -0.30
N ASN A 479 19.03 -1.10 -0.19
CA ASN A 479 17.86 -1.74 -0.78
C ASN A 479 17.13 -2.63 0.24
N LEU A 480 16.04 -3.31 -0.17
CA LEU A 480 15.26 -4.22 0.69
C LEU A 480 15.72 -5.69 0.65
N GLY A 481 16.78 -6.00 -0.11
CA GLY A 481 17.19 -7.36 -0.43
C GLY A 481 16.28 -8.05 -1.46
N SER A 482 16.85 -9.02 -2.18
CA SER A 482 16.20 -9.71 -3.31
C SER A 482 14.94 -10.50 -2.97
N LYS A 483 14.76 -10.86 -1.69
CA LYS A 483 13.54 -11.54 -1.22
C LYS A 483 12.33 -10.59 -1.24
N LEU A 484 12.48 -9.40 -0.67
CA LEU A 484 11.40 -8.42 -0.56
C LEU A 484 11.25 -7.63 -1.86
N ASP A 485 12.37 -7.27 -2.49
CA ASP A 485 12.42 -6.65 -3.81
C ASP A 485 13.45 -7.39 -4.69
N PRO A 486 13.01 -8.29 -5.58
CA PRO A 486 13.90 -9.03 -6.50
C PRO A 486 14.84 -8.15 -7.33
N LYS A 487 14.54 -6.86 -7.48
CA LYS A 487 15.34 -5.91 -8.27
C LYS A 487 16.42 -5.21 -7.45
N SER A 488 16.40 -5.36 -6.13
CA SER A 488 17.35 -4.74 -5.20
C SER A 488 17.46 -3.22 -5.43
N THR A 489 16.31 -2.57 -5.60
CA THR A 489 16.18 -1.14 -5.91
C THR A 489 16.76 -0.28 -4.79
N PRO A 490 17.61 0.72 -5.08
CA PRO A 490 18.05 1.69 -4.08
C PRO A 490 16.91 2.56 -3.57
N VAL A 491 16.68 2.55 -2.25
CA VAL A 491 15.52 3.17 -1.61
C VAL A 491 15.86 3.90 -0.30
N GLY A 492 15.04 4.86 0.11
CA GLY A 492 15.13 5.56 1.40
C GLY A 492 15.91 6.89 1.38
N GLY A 493 15.93 7.55 2.54
CA GLY A 493 16.43 8.92 2.76
C GLY A 493 15.31 9.96 2.80
N ALA A 494 15.39 10.92 3.73
CA ALA A 494 14.33 11.89 4.01
C ALA A 494 13.95 12.73 2.79
N GLU A 495 14.92 13.14 1.98
CA GLU A 495 14.69 13.92 0.75
C GLU A 495 13.80 13.18 -0.25
N TYR A 496 14.00 11.86 -0.39
CA TYR A 496 13.22 11.02 -1.31
C TYR A 496 11.89 10.62 -0.70
N LEU A 497 11.84 10.41 0.62
CA LEU A 497 10.61 10.14 1.35
C LEU A 497 9.64 11.33 1.21
N ALA A 498 10.11 12.56 1.49
CA ALA A 498 9.29 13.75 1.34
C ALA A 498 8.83 13.97 -0.11
N ALA A 499 9.72 13.76 -1.09
CA ALA A 499 9.34 13.82 -2.50
C ALA A 499 8.27 12.77 -2.86
N ARG A 500 8.41 11.54 -2.39
CA ARG A 500 7.44 10.45 -2.64
C ARG A 500 6.09 10.73 -1.99
N LEU A 501 6.09 11.20 -0.74
CA LEU A 501 4.86 11.63 -0.06
C LEU A 501 4.20 12.79 -0.81
N GLY A 502 4.97 13.77 -1.26
CA GLY A 502 4.49 14.87 -2.08
C GLY A 502 3.84 14.41 -3.40
N GLN A 503 4.39 13.39 -4.05
CA GLN A 503 3.79 12.77 -5.23
C GLN A 503 2.47 12.06 -4.91
N LEU A 504 2.45 11.25 -3.85
CA LEU A 504 1.26 10.47 -3.46
C LEU A 504 0.10 11.35 -2.99
N ARG A 505 0.38 12.52 -2.42
CA ARG A 505 -0.63 13.51 -2.02
C ARG A 505 -1.31 14.19 -3.22
N GLN A 506 -0.75 14.12 -4.42
CA GLN A 506 -1.31 14.86 -5.57
C GLN A 506 -2.75 14.40 -5.87
N GLY A 507 -3.63 15.36 -6.11
CA GLY A 507 -5.03 15.09 -6.46
C GLY A 507 -5.98 14.88 -5.28
N THR A 508 -5.53 15.02 -4.03
CA THR A 508 -6.41 15.01 -2.85
C THR A 508 -5.92 15.95 -1.75
N ASP A 509 -6.85 16.70 -1.16
CA ASP A 509 -6.59 17.49 0.07
C ASP A 509 -6.91 16.70 1.34
N SER A 510 -7.43 15.46 1.18
CA SER A 510 -7.83 14.56 2.28
C SER A 510 -6.73 13.57 2.68
N SER A 511 -5.46 13.99 2.59
CA SER A 511 -4.30 13.17 2.94
C SER A 511 -3.76 13.47 4.33
N LEU A 512 -3.41 12.42 5.06
CA LEU A 512 -2.71 12.49 6.34
C LEU A 512 -1.44 11.65 6.26
N THR A 513 -0.36 12.12 6.87
CA THR A 513 0.86 11.33 7.01
C THR A 513 1.05 10.89 8.44
N VAL A 514 1.17 9.60 8.66
CA VAL A 514 1.19 9.01 10.01
C VAL A 514 2.35 8.05 10.15
N ALA A 515 2.84 7.85 11.37
CA ALA A 515 3.87 6.85 11.63
C ALA A 515 3.55 5.94 12.81
N ALA A 516 4.09 4.73 12.79
CA ALA A 516 3.91 3.74 13.86
C ALA A 516 5.18 3.55 14.68
N GLY A 517 5.73 4.63 15.25
CA GLY A 517 6.87 4.59 16.19
C GLY A 517 8.24 4.34 15.56
N ASP A 518 9.27 4.42 16.40
CA ASP A 518 10.69 4.38 16.06
C ASP A 518 11.05 5.33 14.92
N ILE A 519 10.52 6.56 15.01
CA ILE A 519 10.95 7.60 14.09
C ILE A 519 12.31 8.17 14.51
N ILE A 520 12.63 8.12 15.80
CA ILE A 520 13.91 8.49 16.41
C ILE A 520 14.55 7.27 17.12
N GLY A 521 15.78 7.43 17.62
CA GLY A 521 16.52 6.36 18.30
C GLY A 521 17.08 5.29 17.35
N ALA A 522 18.11 4.57 17.82
CA ALA A 522 19.01 3.78 16.97
C ALA A 522 19.53 4.55 15.72
N SER A 523 19.68 5.86 15.87
CA SER A 523 19.83 6.80 14.77
C SER A 523 21.25 6.86 14.19
N PRO A 524 21.41 7.06 12.86
CA PRO A 524 22.69 7.39 12.27
C PRO A 524 23.33 8.64 12.87
N PHE A 525 24.65 8.78 12.70
CA PHE A 525 25.47 9.86 13.28
C PHE A 525 24.85 11.24 13.16
N LEU A 526 24.37 11.63 11.96
CA LEU A 526 23.84 12.98 11.74
C LEU A 526 22.65 13.31 12.65
N SER A 527 21.85 12.32 13.01
CA SER A 527 20.67 12.49 13.85
C SER A 527 20.99 12.22 15.31
N GLY A 528 21.69 11.11 15.60
CA GLY A 528 22.06 10.71 16.95
C GLY A 528 23.00 11.69 17.66
N LEU A 529 23.90 12.36 16.93
CA LEU A 529 24.78 13.39 17.52
C LEU A 529 23.99 14.53 18.18
N PHE A 530 22.78 14.80 17.71
CA PHE A 530 21.95 15.92 18.15
C PHE A 530 20.68 15.44 18.87
N HIS A 531 20.73 14.26 19.51
CA HIS A 531 19.60 13.64 20.21
C HIS A 531 18.30 13.66 19.38
N ASP A 532 18.43 13.37 18.08
CA ASP A 532 17.33 13.31 17.12
C ASP A 532 16.51 14.61 16.89
N GLU A 533 16.94 15.77 17.41
CA GLU A 533 16.38 17.08 16.99
C GLU A 533 16.33 17.26 15.45
N PRO A 534 17.36 16.85 14.68
CA PRO A 534 17.33 16.91 13.21
C PRO A 534 16.23 16.04 12.61
N THR A 535 15.99 14.87 13.21
CA THR A 535 14.95 13.93 12.78
C THR A 535 13.59 14.55 12.97
N VAL A 536 13.33 15.16 14.13
CA VAL A 536 12.04 15.80 14.39
C VAL A 536 11.82 16.99 13.45
N GLU A 537 12.83 17.82 13.22
CA GLU A 537 12.77 18.92 12.24
C GLU A 537 12.42 18.38 10.83
N SER A 538 13.03 17.26 10.42
CA SER A 538 12.70 16.58 9.15
C SER A 538 11.26 16.06 9.11
N MET A 539 10.75 15.48 10.19
CA MET A 539 9.36 15.01 10.30
C MET A 539 8.34 16.16 10.21
N GLU A 540 8.68 17.35 10.71
CA GLU A 540 7.84 18.54 10.51
C GLU A 540 7.82 18.98 9.04
N LYS A 541 8.99 18.96 8.40
CA LYS A 541 9.15 19.34 6.98
C LYS A 541 8.48 18.37 6.02
N LEU A 542 8.40 17.08 6.33
CA LEU A 542 7.64 16.12 5.51
C LEU A 542 6.12 16.21 5.73
N HIS A 543 5.67 16.99 6.73
CA HIS A 543 4.30 17.11 7.18
C HIS A 543 3.76 15.85 7.85
N LEU A 544 4.48 15.29 8.83
CA LEU A 544 3.95 14.25 9.70
C LEU A 544 2.79 14.83 10.55
N ASP A 545 1.62 14.19 10.50
CA ASP A 545 0.43 14.61 11.26
C ASP A 545 0.42 14.03 12.68
N VAL A 546 0.82 12.78 12.86
CA VAL A 546 0.79 12.05 14.15
C VAL A 546 1.64 10.78 14.08
N THR A 547 2.24 10.38 15.21
CA THR A 547 2.90 9.08 15.34
C THR A 547 2.59 8.42 16.68
N SER A 548 2.67 7.08 16.75
CA SER A 548 2.84 6.41 18.04
C SER A 548 4.29 6.54 18.54
N VAL A 549 4.47 6.24 19.82
CA VAL A 549 5.79 6.02 20.44
C VAL A 549 6.15 4.54 20.26
N GLY A 550 7.32 4.27 19.71
CA GLY A 550 7.96 2.96 19.66
C GLY A 550 8.94 2.75 20.81
N ASN A 551 9.73 1.69 20.74
CA ASN A 551 10.67 1.39 21.82
C ASN A 551 11.89 2.32 21.79
N HIS A 552 12.41 2.67 20.60
CA HIS A 552 13.62 3.47 20.47
C HIS A 552 13.42 4.96 20.82
N GLU A 553 12.17 5.44 20.87
CA GLU A 553 11.84 6.71 21.53
C GLU A 553 12.23 6.77 23.02
N PHE A 554 12.52 5.64 23.67
CA PHE A 554 12.97 5.56 25.07
C PHE A 554 14.46 5.30 25.25
N ASP A 555 15.28 5.33 24.17
CA ASP A 555 16.72 5.08 24.27
C ASP A 555 17.41 5.99 25.30
N GLU A 556 16.99 7.26 25.36
CA GLU A 556 17.48 8.27 26.31
C GLU A 556 16.54 8.47 27.51
N GLY A 557 15.54 7.62 27.65
CA GLY A 557 14.59 7.60 28.77
C GLY A 557 13.40 8.55 28.63
N THR A 558 12.52 8.53 29.63
CA THR A 558 11.22 9.22 29.56
C THR A 558 11.32 10.74 29.53
N ASP A 559 12.33 11.30 30.17
CA ASP A 559 12.51 12.76 30.23
C ASP A 559 12.91 13.32 28.86
N GLU A 560 13.73 12.57 28.10
CA GLU A 560 14.14 12.99 26.77
C GLU A 560 13.00 12.85 25.75
N LEU A 561 12.20 11.79 25.83
CA LEU A 561 10.96 11.70 25.03
C LEU A 561 10.02 12.89 25.28
N LEU A 562 9.88 13.31 26.54
CA LEU A 562 9.08 14.50 26.88
C LEU A 562 9.72 15.78 26.34
N ARG A 563 11.05 15.89 26.33
CA ARG A 563 11.76 17.00 25.69
C ARG A 563 11.55 17.03 24.18
N MET A 564 11.60 15.88 23.50
CA MET A 564 11.27 15.76 22.07
C MET A 564 9.87 16.32 21.78
N GLN A 565 8.89 16.02 22.63
CA GLN A 565 7.54 16.55 22.45
C GLN A 565 7.40 18.05 22.81
N HIS A 566 8.10 18.53 23.84
CA HIS A 566 7.81 19.83 24.46
C HIS A 566 8.87 20.92 24.25
N GLY A 567 10.04 20.57 23.72
CA GLY A 567 11.17 21.46 23.54
C GLY A 567 12.01 21.69 24.79
N GLY A 568 13.10 22.44 24.63
CA GLY A 568 14.10 22.72 25.65
C GLY A 568 15.50 22.21 25.27
N CYS A 569 16.52 22.64 26.01
CA CYS A 569 17.88 22.14 25.83
C CYS A 569 18.05 20.73 26.41
N HIS A 570 18.93 19.92 25.82
CA HIS A 570 19.36 18.66 26.42
C HIS A 570 20.01 18.91 27.80
N PRO A 571 19.71 18.13 28.86
CA PRO A 571 20.21 18.38 30.22
C PRO A 571 21.73 18.34 30.35
N GLU A 572 22.42 17.53 29.53
CA GLU A 572 23.88 17.37 29.58
C GLU A 572 24.60 18.27 28.57
N ASP A 573 24.16 18.24 27.31
CA ASP A 573 24.84 18.93 26.20
C ASP A 573 24.33 20.35 25.96
N GLY A 574 23.25 20.75 26.63
CA GLY A 574 22.65 22.06 26.47
C GLY A 574 21.93 22.19 25.12
N CYS A 575 21.91 23.41 24.58
CA CYS A 575 21.31 23.70 23.28
C CYS A 575 22.40 23.69 22.21
N PHE A 576 22.18 22.94 21.13
CA PHE A 576 23.15 22.82 20.04
C PHE A 576 23.36 24.12 19.24
N ILE A 577 22.38 25.01 19.31
CA ILE A 577 22.46 26.38 18.77
C ILE A 577 22.31 27.34 19.96
N GLU A 578 23.36 28.12 20.22
CA GLU A 578 23.61 28.84 21.50
C GLU A 578 22.49 29.81 21.95
N ASP A 579 21.56 30.18 21.05
CA ASP A 579 20.43 31.07 21.34
C ASP A 579 19.08 30.58 20.77
N GLU A 580 19.02 29.33 20.30
CA GLU A 580 17.82 28.75 19.70
C GLU A 580 17.49 27.42 20.39
N PRO A 581 16.76 27.45 21.52
CA PRO A 581 16.26 26.24 22.13
C PRO A 581 15.35 25.46 21.19
N TYR A 582 15.53 24.15 21.17
CA TYR A 582 14.64 23.24 20.46
C TYR A 582 13.19 23.50 20.89
N ASP A 583 12.28 23.67 19.92
CA ASP A 583 10.89 24.13 20.16
C ASP A 583 9.88 22.99 20.37
N GLY A 584 10.35 21.74 20.31
CA GLY A 584 9.51 20.55 20.44
C GLY A 584 8.78 20.21 19.14
N ALA A 585 8.30 18.97 19.01
CA ALA A 585 7.58 18.55 17.82
C ALA A 585 6.26 19.29 17.61
N LYS A 586 6.02 19.70 16.36
CA LYS A 586 4.73 20.23 15.87
C LYS A 586 3.69 19.16 15.56
N PHE A 587 4.01 17.90 15.79
CA PHE A 587 3.09 16.76 15.72
C PHE A 587 3.03 16.05 17.09
N PRO A 588 1.91 15.38 17.41
CA PRO A 588 1.79 14.62 18.66
C PRO A 588 2.40 13.22 18.53
N TRP A 589 3.16 12.83 19.55
CA TRP A 589 3.43 11.43 19.87
C TRP A 589 2.33 10.86 20.76
N LEU A 590 1.89 9.64 20.42
CA LEU A 590 0.83 8.94 21.12
C LEU A 590 1.35 7.70 21.85
N ALA A 591 0.97 7.54 23.12
CA ALA A 591 1.43 6.44 23.98
C ALA A 591 0.32 5.98 24.95
N ALA A 592 -0.71 5.30 24.44
CA ALA A 592 -1.89 4.95 25.24
C ALA A 592 -1.59 3.93 26.34
N ASN A 593 -0.67 2.99 26.08
CA ASN A 593 -0.31 1.92 27.02
C ASN A 593 0.95 2.21 27.84
N VAL A 594 1.58 3.36 27.68
CA VAL A 594 2.73 3.77 28.50
C VAL A 594 2.21 4.60 29.68
N ILE A 595 2.16 3.98 30.86
CA ILE A 595 1.57 4.58 32.04
C ILE A 595 2.65 5.02 33.02
N ASP A 596 2.64 6.30 33.35
CA ASP A 596 3.44 6.88 34.43
C ASP A 596 3.05 6.24 35.77
N ARG A 597 4.06 5.75 36.51
CA ARG A 597 3.84 4.99 37.75
C ARG A 597 3.29 5.85 38.88
N ASP A 598 3.66 7.13 38.91
CA ASP A 598 3.28 8.04 39.98
C ASP A 598 1.83 8.53 39.83
N SER A 599 1.46 8.97 38.63
CA SER A 599 0.13 9.50 38.34
C SER A 599 -0.89 8.43 37.95
N GLY A 600 -0.43 7.26 37.47
CA GLY A 600 -1.27 6.20 36.94
C GLY A 600 -1.98 6.56 35.62
N LYS A 601 -1.49 7.57 34.89
CA LYS A 601 -2.04 8.05 33.61
C LYS A 601 -1.07 7.80 32.45
N PRO A 602 -1.55 7.82 31.20
CA PRO A 602 -0.67 7.81 30.03
C PRO A 602 0.37 8.93 30.11
N LEU A 603 1.63 8.60 29.78
CA LEU A 603 2.77 9.53 29.78
C LEU A 603 2.56 10.67 28.77
N LEU A 604 2.13 10.30 27.56
CA LEU A 604 1.73 11.19 26.48
C LEU A 604 0.24 11.00 26.15
N ALA A 605 -0.29 11.78 25.22
CA ALA A 605 -1.69 11.64 24.82
C ALA A 605 -1.96 10.20 24.31
N PRO A 606 -3.04 9.53 24.75
CA PRO A 606 -3.33 8.18 24.29
C PRO A 606 -3.87 8.16 22.85
N THR A 607 -4.58 9.23 22.46
CA THR A 607 -5.31 9.31 21.20
C THR A 607 -5.25 10.69 20.59
N TRP A 608 -5.36 10.79 19.27
CA TRP A 608 -5.52 12.04 18.53
C TRP A 608 -6.68 11.94 17.54
N VAL A 609 -7.39 13.04 17.30
CA VAL A 609 -8.54 13.05 16.38
C VAL A 609 -8.36 14.17 15.37
N LYS A 610 -8.39 13.81 14.08
CA LYS A 610 -8.33 14.75 12.96
C LYS A 610 -9.66 14.80 12.24
N LYS A 611 -10.05 16.00 11.82
CA LYS A 611 -11.22 16.18 10.95
C LYS A 611 -10.74 16.33 9.51
N VAL A 612 -11.18 15.43 8.64
CA VAL A 612 -10.86 15.40 7.21
C VAL A 612 -12.16 15.57 6.44
N ASP A 613 -12.29 16.65 5.67
CA ASP A 613 -13.49 16.95 4.86
C ASP A 613 -14.84 16.76 5.56
N GLY A 614 -14.91 16.96 6.88
CA GLY A 614 -16.14 16.83 7.65
C GLY A 614 -16.22 15.60 8.56
N VAL A 615 -15.50 14.51 8.26
CA VAL A 615 -15.48 13.28 9.05
C VAL A 615 -14.37 13.33 10.11
N LYS A 616 -14.55 12.64 11.24
CA LYS A 616 -13.53 12.52 12.29
C LYS A 616 -12.81 11.19 12.13
N VAL A 617 -11.48 11.21 12.13
CA VAL A 617 -10.63 10.02 12.16
C VAL A 617 -9.86 10.04 13.46
N GLY A 618 -10.01 8.99 14.26
CA GLY A 618 -9.30 8.80 15.52
C GLY A 618 -8.08 7.91 15.36
N PHE A 619 -6.99 8.29 16.00
CA PHE A 619 -5.74 7.55 16.05
C PHE A 619 -5.45 7.16 17.49
N ILE A 620 -5.08 5.90 17.72
CA ILE A 620 -4.64 5.36 19.01
C ILE A 620 -3.16 5.00 18.86
N GLY A 621 -2.30 5.54 19.70
CA GLY A 621 -0.87 5.18 19.70
C GLY A 621 -0.57 4.09 20.70
N MET A 622 0.10 3.04 20.25
CA MET A 622 0.42 1.86 21.03
C MET A 622 1.91 1.56 20.90
N THR A 623 2.59 1.44 22.04
CA THR A 623 3.99 1.05 22.14
C THR A 623 4.09 -0.45 22.42
N LEU A 624 5.17 -1.10 21.99
CA LEU A 624 5.49 -2.48 22.33
C LEU A 624 5.41 -2.75 23.85
N GLU A 625 4.63 -3.73 24.30
CA GLU A 625 4.57 -4.15 25.71
C GLU A 625 5.95 -4.60 26.21
N GLY A 626 6.69 -5.34 25.37
CA GLY A 626 8.05 -5.83 25.60
C GLY A 626 9.16 -4.76 25.58
N THR A 627 8.84 -3.47 25.54
CA THR A 627 9.85 -2.39 25.58
C THR A 627 10.92 -2.58 26.68
N PRO A 628 10.59 -3.02 27.92
CA PRO A 628 11.58 -3.25 28.97
C PRO A 628 12.61 -4.35 28.71
N GLU A 629 12.37 -5.22 27.73
CA GLU A 629 13.28 -6.30 27.32
C GLU A 629 14.21 -5.87 26.18
N VAL A 630 13.80 -4.86 25.40
CA VAL A 630 14.54 -4.38 24.22
C VAL A 630 15.25 -3.04 24.45
N THR A 631 14.85 -2.26 25.47
CA THR A 631 15.53 -1.03 25.87
C THR A 631 16.13 -1.14 27.27
N GLY A 632 17.19 -0.36 27.54
CA GLY A 632 17.86 -0.36 28.84
C GLY A 632 16.92 0.03 29.99
N GLN A 633 16.72 -0.88 30.95
CA GLN A 633 15.72 -0.73 32.01
C GLN A 633 15.85 0.52 32.89
N SER A 634 17.02 1.16 32.97
CA SER A 634 17.25 2.32 33.85
C SER A 634 16.48 3.57 33.43
N GLY A 635 16.30 3.82 32.12
CA GLY A 635 15.67 5.04 31.59
C GLY A 635 14.14 5.04 31.65
N ILE A 636 13.52 3.89 31.90
CA ILE A 636 12.06 3.67 31.83
C ILE A 636 11.45 3.22 33.17
N THR A 637 12.21 3.28 34.26
CA THR A 637 11.73 2.87 35.60
C THR A 637 10.52 3.67 36.09
N SER A 638 10.31 4.88 35.57
CA SER A 638 9.18 5.78 35.85
C SER A 638 7.86 5.30 35.24
N VAL A 639 7.89 4.41 34.25
CA VAL A 639 6.70 3.98 33.51
C VAL A 639 6.45 2.47 33.60
N ARG A 640 5.27 2.05 33.16
CA ARG A 640 4.93 0.65 32.88
C ARG A 640 4.21 0.58 31.54
N PHE A 641 4.44 -0.51 30.82
CA PHE A 641 3.80 -0.79 29.54
C PHE A 641 2.65 -1.76 29.80
N LEU A 642 1.45 -1.42 29.33
CA LEU A 642 0.28 -2.26 29.45
C LEU A 642 0.05 -3.07 28.16
N ASP A 643 -0.65 -4.19 28.29
CA ASP A 643 -1.18 -5.02 27.20
C ASP A 643 -1.83 -4.18 26.10
N GLU A 644 -1.44 -4.46 24.86
CA GLU A 644 -1.82 -3.66 23.70
C GLU A 644 -3.31 -3.80 23.38
N VAL A 645 -3.83 -5.02 23.39
CA VAL A 645 -5.21 -5.32 23.02
C VAL A 645 -6.18 -4.68 24.02
N GLN A 646 -5.97 -4.89 25.31
CA GLN A 646 -6.81 -4.37 26.38
C GLN A 646 -6.86 -2.85 26.34
N THR A 647 -5.71 -2.22 26.13
CA THR A 647 -5.57 -0.77 26.12
C THR A 647 -6.13 -0.14 24.85
N ALA A 648 -5.82 -0.68 23.66
CA ALA A 648 -6.38 -0.21 22.39
C ALA A 648 -7.92 -0.32 22.39
N ASN A 649 -8.47 -1.44 22.87
CA ASN A 649 -9.91 -1.64 22.99
C ASN A 649 -10.55 -0.62 23.96
N ALA A 650 -9.86 -0.27 25.06
CA ALA A 650 -10.32 0.77 25.97
C ALA A 650 -10.32 2.17 25.34
N SER A 651 -9.27 2.50 24.60
CA SER A 651 -9.12 3.76 23.87
C SER A 651 -10.15 3.89 22.75
N ALA A 652 -10.42 2.82 21.99
CA ALA A 652 -11.45 2.79 20.96
C ALA A 652 -12.85 3.07 21.56
N ARG A 653 -13.18 2.44 22.71
CA ARG A 653 -14.45 2.74 23.41
C ARG A 653 -14.55 4.21 23.82
N GLU A 654 -13.46 4.85 24.21
CA GLU A 654 -13.46 6.25 24.58
C GLU A 654 -13.61 7.18 23.36
N LEU A 655 -12.94 6.89 22.24
CA LEU A 655 -13.13 7.60 20.97
C LEU A 655 -14.59 7.53 20.49
N ARG A 656 -15.22 6.36 20.59
CA ARG A 656 -16.64 6.19 20.22
C ARG A 656 -17.59 6.97 21.11
N ARG A 657 -17.30 7.08 22.41
CA ARG A 657 -18.06 7.98 23.31
C ARG A 657 -17.97 9.45 22.89
N GLN A 658 -16.91 9.83 22.18
CA GLN A 658 -16.72 11.17 21.60
C GLN A 658 -17.33 11.30 20.18
N GLY A 659 -18.00 10.26 19.68
CA GLY A 659 -18.60 10.19 18.36
C GLY A 659 -17.56 10.12 17.25
N VAL A 660 -16.47 9.40 17.47
CA VAL A 660 -15.46 9.04 16.47
C VAL A 660 -15.64 7.56 16.19
N GLU A 661 -16.05 7.20 14.97
CA GLU A 661 -16.26 5.79 14.57
C GLU A 661 -15.13 5.31 13.66
N ALA A 662 -14.59 6.14 12.75
CA ALA A 662 -13.38 5.81 12.00
C ALA A 662 -12.13 5.80 12.91
N ILE A 663 -11.58 4.62 13.21
CA ILE A 663 -10.51 4.41 14.20
C ILE A 663 -9.33 3.66 13.59
N VAL A 664 -8.15 4.26 13.69
CA VAL A 664 -6.86 3.73 13.26
C VAL A 664 -6.00 3.47 14.49
N VAL A 665 -5.36 2.31 14.57
CA VAL A 665 -4.32 2.04 15.57
C VAL A 665 -2.95 2.20 14.93
N LEU A 666 -2.09 3.01 15.53
CA LEU A 666 -0.66 3.12 15.23
C LEU A 666 0.08 2.28 16.28
N LEU A 667 0.48 1.07 15.91
CA LEU A 667 1.02 0.05 16.80
C LEU A 667 2.50 -0.19 16.52
N HIS A 668 3.37 0.04 17.50
CA HIS A 668 4.78 -0.31 17.38
C HIS A 668 5.04 -1.77 17.80
N GLU A 669 4.37 -2.69 17.12
CA GLU A 669 4.56 -4.15 17.16
C GLU A 669 4.08 -4.68 15.79
N GLY A 670 4.61 -5.80 15.33
CA GLY A 670 4.38 -6.29 13.98
C GLY A 670 4.50 -7.80 13.82
N GLY A 671 4.85 -8.20 12.60
CA GLY A 671 4.92 -9.60 12.21
C GLY A 671 5.88 -9.82 11.06
N VAL A 672 6.07 -11.08 10.69
CA VAL A 672 7.00 -11.51 9.65
C VAL A 672 6.27 -12.30 8.57
N GLN A 673 6.56 -11.99 7.31
CA GLN A 673 5.98 -12.65 6.14
C GLN A 673 7.07 -13.12 5.16
N ALA A 674 6.69 -13.99 4.22
CA ALA A 674 7.62 -14.70 3.35
C ALA A 674 7.71 -14.15 1.91
N GLY A 675 6.74 -13.36 1.47
CA GLY A 675 6.59 -12.80 0.13
C GLY A 675 7.30 -11.45 -0.06
N SER A 676 6.89 -10.72 -1.09
CA SER A 676 7.46 -9.41 -1.46
C SER A 676 6.92 -8.24 -0.61
N TYR A 677 7.48 -7.04 -0.79
CA TYR A 677 7.14 -5.86 0.02
C TYR A 677 5.66 -5.42 -0.03
N GLY A 678 4.86 -5.89 -0.99
CA GLY A 678 3.42 -5.58 -1.10
C GLY A 678 2.50 -6.73 -0.72
N GLN A 679 3.04 -7.86 -0.28
CA GLN A 679 2.29 -9.10 -0.04
C GLN A 679 2.09 -9.39 1.45
N CYS A 680 1.39 -10.49 1.73
CA CYS A 680 1.16 -11.00 3.08
C CYS A 680 1.21 -12.54 3.06
N ASP A 681 2.36 -13.10 2.73
CA ASP A 681 2.50 -14.54 2.57
C ASP A 681 2.91 -15.18 3.90
N GLY A 682 2.01 -15.95 4.52
CA GLY A 682 2.31 -16.70 5.74
C GLY A 682 2.67 -15.81 6.93
N ILE A 683 1.99 -14.67 7.07
CA ILE A 683 2.20 -13.74 8.19
C ILE A 683 2.17 -14.45 9.54
N SER A 684 3.15 -14.13 10.38
CA SER A 684 3.37 -14.71 11.70
C SER A 684 3.86 -13.64 12.67
N GLY A 685 3.91 -13.95 13.96
CA GLY A 685 4.31 -13.00 15.02
C GLY A 685 3.12 -12.41 15.78
N PRO A 686 3.39 -11.57 16.80
CA PRO A 686 2.38 -11.09 17.74
C PRO A 686 1.19 -10.38 17.09
N ILE A 687 1.41 -9.70 15.96
CA ILE A 687 0.34 -8.98 15.26
C ILE A 687 -0.84 -9.86 14.85
N VAL A 688 -0.63 -11.16 14.61
CA VAL A 688 -1.72 -12.08 14.22
C VAL A 688 -2.73 -12.23 15.35
N ASP A 689 -2.26 -12.44 16.57
CA ASP A 689 -3.12 -12.58 17.76
C ASP A 689 -3.68 -11.22 18.21
N ILE A 690 -2.85 -10.16 18.17
CA ILE A 690 -3.30 -8.80 18.48
C ILE A 690 -4.46 -8.40 17.55
N ALA A 691 -4.29 -8.49 16.24
CA ALA A 691 -5.31 -8.11 15.27
C ALA A 691 -6.62 -8.89 15.45
N LYS A 692 -6.52 -10.17 15.81
CA LYS A 692 -7.63 -11.07 16.08
C LYS A 692 -8.40 -10.71 17.34
N ASP A 693 -7.75 -10.16 18.36
CA ASP A 693 -8.37 -9.84 19.66
C ASP A 693 -8.73 -8.34 19.82
N LEU A 694 -8.31 -7.49 18.87
CA LEU A 694 -8.69 -6.07 18.81
C LEU A 694 -10.18 -5.87 18.47
N ASP A 695 -10.84 -4.99 19.21
CA ASP A 695 -12.27 -4.67 19.15
C ASP A 695 -12.72 -4.42 17.71
N PRO A 696 -13.82 -5.04 17.23
CA PRO A 696 -14.32 -4.86 15.86
C PRO A 696 -14.60 -3.42 15.47
N ALA A 697 -14.59 -2.42 16.36
CA ALA A 697 -14.68 -1.01 16.00
C ALA A 697 -13.36 -0.36 15.54
N ILE A 698 -12.23 -1.07 15.62
CA ILE A 698 -10.94 -0.60 15.08
C ILE A 698 -10.84 -1.00 13.61
N ASP A 699 -10.68 -0.01 12.72
CA ASP A 699 -10.82 -0.22 11.27
C ASP A 699 -9.58 -0.72 10.57
N THR A 700 -8.43 -0.21 10.98
CA THR A 700 -7.14 -0.54 10.39
C THR A 700 -6.03 -0.38 11.41
N VAL A 701 -4.95 -1.13 11.21
CA VAL A 701 -3.76 -1.11 12.07
C VAL A 701 -2.53 -0.84 11.23
N VAL A 702 -1.83 0.24 11.52
CA VAL A 702 -0.50 0.55 10.98
C VAL A 702 0.52 0.07 12.00
N THR A 703 1.49 -0.73 11.55
CA THR A 703 2.40 -1.50 12.41
C THR A 703 3.88 -1.18 12.16
N GLY A 704 4.74 -1.50 13.13
CA GLY A 704 6.20 -1.28 13.07
C GLY A 704 7.03 -2.37 13.76
N HIS A 705 8.17 -2.00 14.33
CA HIS A 705 9.10 -2.77 15.18
C HIS A 705 9.88 -3.88 14.46
N THR A 706 9.19 -4.68 13.66
CA THR A 706 9.74 -5.87 13.00
C THR A 706 10.53 -5.58 11.71
N HIS A 707 10.48 -4.33 11.23
CA HIS A 707 11.11 -3.85 9.99
C HIS A 707 10.62 -4.58 8.73
N GLN A 708 9.46 -5.24 8.78
CA GLN A 708 8.90 -5.98 7.66
C GLN A 708 7.90 -5.13 6.87
N PRO A 709 7.95 -5.11 5.53
CA PRO A 709 6.87 -4.56 4.74
C PRO A 709 5.79 -5.61 4.47
N TYR A 710 4.51 -5.26 4.65
CA TYR A 710 3.37 -6.11 4.30
C TYR A 710 2.04 -5.36 4.23
N ILE A 711 1.08 -5.97 3.53
CA ILE A 711 -0.32 -5.53 3.44
C ILE A 711 -1.21 -6.74 3.67
N CYS A 712 -1.71 -6.88 4.90
CA CYS A 712 -2.47 -8.04 5.32
C CYS A 712 -3.95 -7.71 5.51
N SER A 713 -4.80 -8.69 5.22
CA SER A 713 -6.20 -8.71 5.64
C SER A 713 -6.36 -9.78 6.72
N LEU A 714 -6.38 -9.35 7.97
CA LEU A 714 -6.48 -10.25 9.13
C LEU A 714 -7.91 -10.21 9.69
N PRO A 715 -8.47 -11.34 10.12
CA PRO A 715 -9.81 -11.36 10.70
C PRO A 715 -9.82 -10.66 12.07
N ASP A 716 -10.84 -9.84 12.32
CA ASP A 716 -11.17 -9.34 13.64
C ASP A 716 -11.86 -10.43 14.51
N PRO A 717 -12.23 -10.17 15.78
CA PRO A 717 -12.87 -11.17 16.64
C PRO A 717 -14.20 -11.71 16.09
N ALA A 718 -14.85 -10.98 15.18
CA ALA A 718 -16.09 -11.38 14.52
C ALA A 718 -15.83 -12.10 13.18
N GLY A 719 -14.57 -12.26 12.77
CA GLY A 719 -14.15 -12.89 11.53
C GLY A 719 -14.19 -11.96 10.32
N HIS A 720 -14.42 -10.65 10.51
CA HIS A 720 -14.42 -9.69 9.40
C HIS A 720 -13.01 -9.25 9.03
N PRO A 721 -12.71 -9.03 7.74
CA PRO A 721 -11.40 -8.59 7.30
C PRO A 721 -11.05 -7.20 7.86
N ARG A 722 -9.85 -7.06 8.41
CA ARG A 722 -9.24 -5.82 8.87
C ARG A 722 -7.90 -5.64 8.18
N LEU A 723 -7.68 -4.44 7.66
CA LEU A 723 -6.42 -4.08 7.04
C LEU A 723 -5.35 -3.88 8.12
N VAL A 724 -4.20 -4.54 7.92
CA VAL A 724 -3.02 -4.44 8.80
C VAL A 724 -1.78 -4.25 7.93
N THR A 725 -1.07 -3.15 8.11
CA THR A 725 0.00 -2.74 7.19
C THR A 725 1.30 -2.41 7.90
N SER A 726 2.43 -2.65 7.24
CA SER A 726 3.75 -2.16 7.65
C SER A 726 4.60 -1.80 6.43
N ALA A 727 5.53 -0.87 6.62
CA ALA A 727 6.30 -0.23 5.55
C ALA A 727 7.82 -0.37 5.74
N SER A 728 8.29 -1.57 6.08
CA SER A 728 9.73 -1.85 6.23
C SER A 728 10.37 -0.96 7.31
N SER A 729 11.49 -0.31 7.02
CA SER A 729 12.20 0.64 7.90
C SER A 729 13.05 1.63 7.10
N PHE A 730 13.60 2.64 7.79
CA PHE A 730 14.55 3.65 7.27
C PHE A 730 13.99 4.55 6.16
N GLY A 731 12.67 4.73 6.15
CA GLY A 731 11.97 5.49 5.11
C GLY A 731 12.06 4.85 3.73
N ARG A 732 12.30 3.54 3.63
CA ARG A 732 12.49 2.82 2.35
C ARG A 732 11.18 2.49 1.65
N VAL A 733 10.08 2.39 2.38
CA VAL A 733 8.73 2.12 1.88
C VAL A 733 7.75 3.09 2.54
N VAL A 734 6.70 3.46 1.81
CA VAL A 734 5.52 4.14 2.33
C VAL A 734 4.29 3.34 1.93
N THR A 735 3.38 3.11 2.87
CA THR A 735 2.05 2.55 2.57
C THR A 735 1.09 3.69 2.23
N GLU A 736 0.47 3.67 1.06
CA GLU A 736 -0.72 4.46 0.75
C GLU A 736 -1.96 3.63 1.08
N THR A 737 -2.76 4.08 2.04
CA THR A 737 -4.05 3.48 2.38
C THR A 737 -5.19 4.45 2.02
N ARG A 738 -6.19 3.96 1.29
CA ARG A 738 -7.47 4.66 1.06
C ARG A 738 -8.49 4.13 2.04
N LEU A 739 -9.03 5.01 2.88
CA LEU A 739 -10.07 4.72 3.87
C LEU A 739 -11.35 5.50 3.51
N PRO A 740 -12.31 4.87 2.81
CA PRO A 740 -13.61 5.48 2.56
C PRO A 740 -14.41 5.57 3.86
N VAL A 741 -14.66 6.77 4.37
CA VAL A 741 -15.43 7.02 5.60
C VAL A 741 -16.84 7.48 5.25
N ASP A 742 -17.85 6.68 5.58
CA ASP A 742 -19.26 7.03 5.33
C ASP A 742 -19.66 8.27 6.16
N ARG A 743 -20.08 9.34 5.50
CA ARG A 743 -20.39 10.63 6.14
C ARG A 743 -21.60 10.58 7.08
N ARG A 744 -22.47 9.58 6.96
CA ARG A 744 -23.68 9.44 7.76
C ARG A 744 -23.39 8.72 9.07
N THR A 745 -22.56 7.69 9.03
CA THR A 745 -22.14 6.89 10.19
C THR A 745 -20.90 7.45 10.86
N GLY A 746 -20.03 8.11 10.10
CA GLY A 746 -18.69 8.53 10.53
C GLY A 746 -17.69 7.39 10.57
N ASP A 747 -18.05 6.21 10.04
CA ASP A 747 -17.32 4.96 10.15
C ASP A 747 -16.68 4.55 8.81
N VAL A 748 -15.63 3.74 8.84
CA VAL A 748 -14.94 3.24 7.64
C VAL A 748 -15.78 2.17 6.97
N VAL A 749 -15.94 2.27 5.64
CA VAL A 749 -16.48 1.18 4.84
C VAL A 749 -15.35 0.18 4.56
N ARG A 750 -15.08 -0.72 5.52
CA ARG A 750 -13.90 -1.61 5.49
C ARG A 750 -13.77 -2.43 4.20
N ASP A 751 -14.88 -2.90 3.64
CA ASP A 751 -14.90 -3.64 2.37
C ASP A 751 -14.39 -2.83 1.17
N GLN A 752 -14.27 -1.50 1.30
CA GLN A 752 -13.76 -0.58 0.28
C GLN A 752 -12.39 0.00 0.66
N ALA A 753 -11.87 -0.32 1.85
CA ALA A 753 -10.52 0.10 2.23
C ALA A 753 -9.49 -0.70 1.43
N ALA A 754 -8.46 -0.01 0.95
CA ALA A 754 -7.39 -0.62 0.17
C ALA A 754 -6.05 0.03 0.52
N ALA A 755 -4.97 -0.73 0.41
CA ALA A 755 -3.62 -0.21 0.61
C ALA A 755 -2.63 -0.72 -0.43
N MET A 756 -1.59 0.07 -0.64
CA MET A 756 -0.45 -0.25 -1.50
C MET A 756 0.86 0.20 -0.86
N ASN A 757 1.89 -0.63 -0.95
CA ASN A 757 3.24 -0.29 -0.51
C ASN A 757 4.02 0.25 -1.70
N HIS A 758 4.62 1.42 -1.51
CA HIS A 758 5.44 2.09 -2.50
C HIS A 758 6.89 2.17 -2.05
N LEU A 759 7.81 1.75 -2.91
CA LEU A 759 9.23 1.99 -2.70
C LEU A 759 9.52 3.50 -2.75
N VAL A 760 10.33 3.97 -1.79
CA VAL A 760 10.87 5.33 -1.78
C VAL A 760 12.15 5.33 -2.61
N THR A 761 12.01 5.29 -3.92
CA THR A 761 13.16 5.16 -4.83
C THR A 761 14.03 6.40 -4.81
N ARG A 762 15.35 6.21 -4.96
CA ARG A 762 16.33 7.33 -5.04
C ARG A 762 16.39 7.96 -6.43
N THR A 763 15.26 7.99 -7.15
CA THR A 763 15.16 8.47 -8.52
C THR A 763 14.29 9.72 -8.56
N GLY A 764 14.78 10.77 -9.21
CA GLY A 764 14.06 12.04 -9.34
C GLY A 764 14.68 13.16 -8.49
N ALA A 765 13.94 14.27 -8.37
CA ALA A 765 14.40 15.42 -7.60
C ALA A 765 14.26 15.16 -6.10
N LYS A 766 15.31 15.52 -5.35
CA LYS A 766 15.30 15.59 -3.89
C LYS A 766 14.38 16.71 -3.41
N ASP A 767 13.71 16.50 -2.28
CA ASP A 767 12.98 17.58 -1.61
C ASP A 767 13.94 18.65 -1.09
N ALA A 768 13.66 19.92 -1.41
CA ALA A 768 14.56 21.04 -1.11
C ALA A 768 14.53 21.44 0.38
N ASP A 769 13.38 21.30 1.04
CA ASP A 769 13.25 21.60 2.47
C ASP A 769 14.02 20.56 3.30
N GLN A 770 13.94 19.29 2.92
CA GLN A 770 14.75 18.22 3.51
C GLN A 770 16.25 18.43 3.26
N SER A 771 16.62 18.84 2.04
CA SER A 771 18.02 19.16 1.72
C SER A 771 18.56 20.25 2.66
N ALA A 772 17.77 21.29 2.93
CA ALA A 772 18.15 22.38 3.82
C ALA A 772 18.32 21.93 5.29
N VAL A 773 17.45 21.03 5.78
CA VAL A 773 17.60 20.44 7.12
C VAL A 773 18.91 19.64 7.21
N ILE A 774 19.15 18.75 6.24
CA ILE A 774 20.36 17.92 6.21
C ILE A 774 21.62 18.79 6.14
N ASP A 775 21.65 19.81 5.27
CA ASP A 775 22.81 20.69 5.10
C ASP A 775 23.12 21.50 6.37
N LYS A 776 22.08 22.00 7.07
CA LYS A 776 22.22 22.71 8.35
C LYS A 776 22.92 21.84 9.38
N TRP A 777 22.43 20.62 9.61
CA TRP A 777 22.96 19.73 10.64
C TRP A 777 24.30 19.11 10.26
N LYS A 778 24.57 18.91 8.97
CA LYS A 778 25.90 18.53 8.46
C LYS A 778 26.93 19.61 8.73
N ALA A 779 26.59 20.88 8.53
CA ALA A 779 27.50 21.98 8.81
C ALA A 779 27.88 22.06 10.30
N LEU A 780 26.92 21.81 11.20
CA LEU A 780 27.15 21.78 12.64
C LEU A 780 27.99 20.58 13.08
N SER A 781 27.75 19.40 12.49
CA SER A 781 28.45 18.16 12.86
C SER A 781 29.85 18.04 12.26
N ALA A 782 30.13 18.73 11.14
CA ALA A 782 31.37 18.59 10.38
C ALA A 782 32.69 18.64 11.20
N PRO A 783 32.86 19.53 12.21
CA PRO A 783 34.08 19.56 13.02
C PRO A 783 34.35 18.26 13.79
N LEU A 784 33.29 17.62 14.30
CA LEU A 784 33.41 16.34 14.99
C LEU A 784 33.44 15.19 13.99
N ALA A 785 32.55 15.21 13.00
CA ALA A 785 32.41 14.18 11.97
C ALA A 785 33.75 13.87 11.30
N ASN A 786 34.46 14.91 10.86
CA ASN A 786 35.70 14.80 10.07
C ASN A 786 36.95 14.60 10.93
N ARG A 787 36.82 14.48 12.25
CA ARG A 787 37.97 14.23 13.12
C ARG A 787 38.47 12.81 12.88
N VAL A 788 39.70 12.67 12.37
CA VAL A 788 40.36 11.37 12.25
C VAL A 788 40.61 10.77 13.64
N VAL A 789 40.13 9.54 13.85
CA VAL A 789 40.25 8.76 15.09
C VAL A 789 41.18 7.55 14.94
N GLY A 790 41.81 7.36 13.79
CA GLY A 790 42.75 6.28 13.55
C GLY A 790 42.90 5.97 12.07
N SER A 791 43.52 4.84 11.75
CA SER A 791 43.53 4.30 10.39
C SER A 791 43.51 2.78 10.39
N VAL A 792 43.13 2.17 9.26
CA VAL A 792 43.12 0.71 9.04
C VAL A 792 44.12 0.31 7.95
N THR A 793 44.66 -0.90 8.01
CA THR A 793 45.59 -1.42 6.98
C THR A 793 44.91 -2.14 5.82
N ALA A 794 43.63 -2.49 5.96
CA ALA A 794 42.77 -3.12 4.95
C ALA A 794 41.30 -2.94 5.38
N ASP A 795 40.36 -3.33 4.51
CA ASP A 795 38.94 -3.32 4.85
C ASP A 795 38.67 -4.25 6.05
N ILE A 796 37.95 -3.74 7.06
CA ILE A 796 37.47 -4.48 8.22
C ILE A 796 35.94 -4.52 8.12
N THR A 797 35.43 -5.67 7.72
CA THR A 797 34.03 -5.82 7.30
C THR A 797 33.23 -6.70 8.24
N ARG A 798 31.93 -6.50 8.24
CA ARG A 798 30.96 -7.42 8.85
C ARG A 798 30.81 -8.65 7.95
N SER A 799 30.24 -9.70 8.51
CA SER A 799 29.80 -10.83 7.71
C SER A 799 28.61 -10.42 6.83
N GLU A 800 28.53 -11.00 5.63
CA GLU A 800 27.40 -10.79 4.72
C GLU A 800 26.08 -11.21 5.38
N THR A 801 26.11 -12.33 6.11
CA THR A 801 25.02 -12.92 6.86
C THR A 801 25.36 -12.92 8.35
N ARG A 802 24.40 -12.59 9.23
CA ARG A 802 24.62 -12.52 10.71
C ARG A 802 24.96 -13.87 11.35
N ASP A 803 25.10 -14.94 10.57
CA ASP A 803 25.35 -16.32 11.00
C ASP A 803 26.81 -16.77 10.84
N ALA A 804 27.73 -15.85 10.55
CA ALA A 804 29.15 -16.12 10.42
C ALA A 804 29.99 -15.14 11.25
N GLU A 805 31.19 -15.57 11.66
CA GLU A 805 32.15 -14.72 12.36
C GLU A 805 32.60 -13.57 11.43
N SER A 806 32.84 -12.39 11.98
CA SER A 806 33.27 -11.23 11.20
C SER A 806 34.43 -10.48 11.83
N ASP A 807 35.34 -10.00 10.98
CA ASP A 807 36.46 -9.13 11.37
C ASP A 807 35.97 -7.95 12.20
N LEU A 808 34.88 -7.30 11.78
CA LEU A 808 34.43 -6.09 12.46
C LEU A 808 33.79 -6.35 13.83
N ALA A 809 32.99 -7.41 13.99
CA ALA A 809 32.45 -7.76 15.31
C ALA A 809 33.57 -8.15 16.29
N ASN A 810 34.62 -8.81 15.80
CA ASN A 810 35.82 -9.11 16.58
C ASN A 810 36.60 -7.84 16.96
N LEU A 811 36.74 -6.88 16.04
CA LEU A 811 37.39 -5.60 16.32
C LEU A 811 36.64 -4.82 17.41
N VAL A 812 35.30 -4.76 17.32
CA VAL A 812 34.47 -4.11 18.33
C VAL A 812 34.62 -4.81 19.68
N ALA A 813 34.60 -6.14 19.72
CA ALA A 813 34.84 -6.89 20.95
C ALA A 813 36.26 -6.62 21.53
N ASP A 814 37.28 -6.47 20.68
CA ASP A 814 38.63 -6.08 21.11
C ASP A 814 38.66 -4.68 21.74
N ALA A 815 37.97 -3.72 21.13
CA ALA A 815 37.85 -2.35 21.63
C ALA A 815 37.12 -2.30 22.99
N GLN A 816 36.01 -3.03 23.11
CA GLN A 816 35.25 -3.13 24.36
C GLN A 816 36.07 -3.79 25.47
N LEU A 817 36.81 -4.86 25.16
CA LEU A 817 37.71 -5.50 26.12
C LEU A 817 38.81 -4.52 26.55
N ALA A 818 39.42 -3.80 25.62
CA ALA A 818 40.46 -2.82 25.95
C ALA A 818 39.94 -1.74 26.90
N ALA A 819 38.76 -1.19 26.64
CA ALA A 819 38.14 -0.15 27.46
C ALA A 819 37.78 -0.61 28.87
N THR A 820 37.41 -1.89 29.05
CA THR A 820 36.89 -2.43 30.32
C THR A 820 37.90 -3.29 31.09
N SER A 821 39.07 -3.58 30.52
CA SER A 821 40.08 -4.48 31.11
C SER A 821 40.74 -3.96 32.39
N ALA A 822 40.81 -2.64 32.56
CA ALA A 822 41.40 -2.05 33.75
C ALA A 822 40.53 -2.37 35.00
N PRO A 823 41.11 -2.72 36.16
CA PRO A 823 40.35 -3.09 37.35
C PRO A 823 39.27 -2.08 37.77
N GLU A 824 39.57 -0.79 37.63
CA GLU A 824 38.68 0.33 37.92
C GLU A 824 37.56 0.55 36.87
N ARG A 825 37.70 -0.05 35.68
CA ARG A 825 36.73 0.01 34.58
C ARG A 825 35.94 -1.28 34.37
N GLY A 826 36.06 -2.22 35.30
CA GLY A 826 35.31 -3.47 35.30
C GLY A 826 36.20 -4.70 35.35
N GLY A 827 37.49 -4.62 35.00
CA GLY A 827 38.42 -5.75 35.07
C GLY A 827 38.13 -6.88 34.08
N ALA A 828 37.49 -6.57 32.94
CA ALA A 828 37.07 -7.56 31.95
C ALA A 828 38.25 -8.37 31.38
N ARG A 829 37.98 -9.64 31.09
CA ARG A 829 38.94 -10.58 30.49
C ARG A 829 38.44 -11.16 29.17
N ILE A 830 37.14 -11.06 28.93
CA ILE A 830 36.43 -11.47 27.72
C ILE A 830 35.50 -10.31 27.36
N ALA A 831 35.31 -10.03 26.07
CA ALA A 831 34.18 -9.25 25.60
C ALA A 831 33.45 -9.97 24.46
N LEU A 832 32.13 -9.79 24.41
CA LEU A 832 31.24 -10.39 23.43
C LEU A 832 30.38 -9.31 22.78
N MET A 833 30.25 -9.36 21.45
CA MET A 833 29.51 -8.37 20.67
C MET A 833 28.50 -9.06 19.75
N ASN A 834 27.24 -8.65 19.79
CA ASN A 834 26.23 -9.17 18.88
C ASN A 834 26.39 -8.60 17.47
N PRO A 835 26.19 -9.41 16.41
CA PRO A 835 26.39 -8.96 15.04
C PRO A 835 25.38 -7.87 14.63
N GLY A 836 24.21 -7.82 15.29
CA GLY A 836 23.20 -6.79 15.09
C GLY A 836 23.63 -5.40 15.59
N GLY A 837 24.56 -5.34 16.55
CA GLY A 837 25.08 -4.11 17.10
C GLY A 837 26.19 -3.44 16.27
N VAL A 838 26.60 -4.06 15.15
CA VAL A 838 27.65 -3.55 14.25
C VAL A 838 27.05 -3.14 12.89
N ARG A 839 27.09 -1.85 12.55
CA ARG A 839 26.15 -1.25 11.58
C ARG A 839 26.76 -0.71 10.28
N ALA A 840 28.05 -0.46 10.23
CA ALA A 840 28.77 -0.08 9.00
C ALA A 840 30.11 -0.82 8.93
N ASP A 841 30.69 -0.90 7.73
CA ASP A 841 32.03 -1.47 7.52
C ASP A 841 33.10 -0.37 7.57
N LEU A 842 34.33 -0.71 7.98
CA LEU A 842 35.48 0.22 7.89
C LEU A 842 36.28 -0.09 6.63
N VAL A 843 36.23 0.79 5.63
CA VAL A 843 36.74 0.53 4.28
C VAL A 843 38.01 1.35 4.03
N HIS A 844 39.13 0.70 3.69
CA HIS A 844 40.41 1.35 3.49
C HIS A 844 40.41 2.27 2.25
N GLY A 845 39.72 1.88 1.18
CA GLY A 845 39.75 2.59 -0.10
C GLY A 845 38.81 3.81 -0.19
N SER A 846 37.93 3.99 0.79
CA SER A 846 36.92 5.05 0.79
C SER A 846 37.37 6.25 1.62
N SER A 847 36.88 7.43 1.26
CA SER A 847 37.02 8.65 2.04
C SER A 847 35.65 9.32 2.10
N THR A 848 35.01 9.27 3.27
CA THR A 848 33.66 9.84 3.45
C THR A 848 33.71 11.32 3.80
N GLY A 849 34.80 11.79 4.42
CA GLY A 849 35.06 13.18 4.81
C GLY A 849 36.20 13.89 4.06
N GLY A 850 36.81 13.24 3.05
CA GLY A 850 37.96 13.79 2.30
C GLY A 850 39.34 13.46 2.91
N GLU A 851 39.39 12.63 3.94
CA GLU A 851 40.57 12.02 4.57
C GLU A 851 41.38 11.12 3.63
N ALA A 852 42.63 10.81 4.00
CA ALA A 852 43.51 9.97 3.20
C ALA A 852 43.06 8.49 3.27
N PRO A 853 43.33 7.67 2.22
CA PRO A 853 42.99 6.25 2.23
C PRO A 853 43.49 5.53 3.48
N GLY A 854 42.59 4.79 4.12
CA GLY A 854 42.83 4.08 5.37
C GLY A 854 42.56 4.90 6.62
N GLU A 855 42.53 6.24 6.58
CA GLU A 855 42.12 7.04 7.73
C GLU A 855 40.64 6.79 8.05
N ILE A 856 40.32 6.68 9.35
CA ILE A 856 38.96 6.50 9.86
C ILE A 856 38.57 7.75 10.62
N THR A 857 37.45 8.34 10.26
CA THR A 857 36.86 9.50 10.91
C THR A 857 35.95 9.11 12.07
N TYR A 858 35.62 10.07 12.95
CA TYR A 858 34.68 9.86 14.03
C TYR A 858 33.30 9.45 13.50
N ALA A 859 32.83 10.05 12.40
CA ALA A 859 31.55 9.68 11.78
C ALA A 859 31.54 8.23 11.29
N GLU A 860 32.65 7.74 10.71
CA GLU A 860 32.78 6.34 10.28
C GLU A 860 32.79 5.39 11.48
N ALA A 861 33.53 5.72 12.54
CA ALA A 861 33.50 4.94 13.77
C ALA A 861 32.11 4.94 14.43
N PHE A 862 31.41 6.08 14.41
CA PHE A 862 30.03 6.17 14.89
C PHE A 862 29.09 5.28 14.07
N ALA A 863 29.21 5.29 12.75
CA ALA A 863 28.41 4.44 11.87
C ALA A 863 28.60 2.94 12.16
N VAL A 864 29.72 2.52 12.77
CA VAL A 864 29.92 1.13 13.23
C VAL A 864 29.05 0.80 14.44
N GLN A 865 28.93 1.67 15.45
CA GLN A 865 28.10 1.44 16.66
C GLN A 865 27.20 2.66 16.99
N PRO A 866 26.15 2.94 16.20
CA PRO A 866 25.37 4.19 16.28
C PRO A 866 24.40 4.26 17.46
N PHE A 867 24.46 3.33 18.41
CA PHE A 867 23.48 3.20 19.49
C PHE A 867 23.79 4.05 20.72
N ALA A 868 24.93 4.77 20.72
CA ALA A 868 25.45 5.49 21.90
C ALA A 868 25.33 4.63 23.18
N GLY A 869 25.69 3.35 23.04
CA GLY A 869 25.43 2.33 24.04
C GLY A 869 26.43 2.43 25.19
N SER A 870 26.01 2.02 26.38
CA SER A 870 26.95 1.83 27.49
C SER A 870 27.52 0.41 27.47
N LEU A 871 28.79 0.29 27.85
CA LEU A 871 29.42 -0.99 28.16
C LEU A 871 29.20 -1.33 29.62
N VAL A 872 29.08 -2.62 29.91
CA VAL A 872 29.12 -3.15 31.28
C VAL A 872 29.99 -4.38 31.34
N SER A 873 30.55 -4.64 32.51
CA SER A 873 31.22 -5.89 32.85
C SER A 873 30.43 -6.65 33.91
N VAL A 874 30.18 -7.93 33.67
CA VAL A 874 29.48 -8.83 34.58
C VAL A 874 30.33 -10.06 34.92
N ASN A 875 30.06 -10.67 36.07
CA ASN A 875 30.63 -11.95 36.47
C ASN A 875 29.75 -13.08 35.93
N LEU A 876 30.35 -13.95 35.11
CA LEU A 876 29.72 -15.15 34.58
C LEU A 876 30.59 -16.38 34.86
N THR A 877 29.97 -17.52 35.11
CA THR A 877 30.68 -18.79 35.20
C THR A 877 31.08 -19.30 33.81
N GLY A 878 32.07 -20.20 33.72
CA GLY A 878 32.42 -20.85 32.46
C GLY A 878 31.21 -21.56 31.80
N ALA A 879 30.34 -22.17 32.61
CA ALA A 879 29.10 -22.78 32.15
C ALA A 879 28.09 -21.75 31.60
N GLN A 880 27.98 -20.57 32.22
CA GLN A 880 27.11 -19.51 31.69
C GLN A 880 27.65 -18.92 30.39
N ILE A 881 28.98 -18.79 30.24
CA ILE A 881 29.59 -18.34 29.00
C ILE A 881 29.30 -19.34 27.87
N GLU A 882 29.44 -20.63 28.13
CA GLU A 882 29.08 -21.68 27.18
C GLU A 882 27.61 -21.59 26.76
N LYS A 883 26.70 -21.45 27.73
CA LYS A 883 25.27 -21.29 27.46
C LYS A 883 24.95 -20.04 26.63
N ILE A 884 25.66 -18.93 26.84
CA ILE A 884 25.54 -17.73 25.99
C ILE A 884 25.99 -18.02 24.56
N LEU A 885 27.04 -18.81 24.37
CA LEU A 885 27.48 -19.23 23.03
C LEU A 885 26.48 -20.21 22.39
N GLU A 886 25.76 -21.02 23.17
CA GLU A 886 24.64 -21.82 22.66
C GLU A 886 23.44 -20.96 22.24
N GLU A 887 23.15 -19.92 23.02
CA GLU A 887 22.09 -18.94 22.73
C GLU A 887 22.33 -18.18 21.41
N GLN A 888 23.48 -18.33 20.74
CA GLN A 888 23.68 -17.83 19.38
C GLN A 888 22.76 -18.51 18.36
N PHE A 889 22.34 -19.74 18.64
CA PHE A 889 21.52 -20.58 17.76
C PHE A 889 20.07 -20.63 18.23
N ASN A 890 19.13 -20.45 17.32
CA ASN A 890 17.71 -20.43 17.63
C ASN A 890 16.89 -21.21 16.59
N ASP A 891 15.90 -21.97 17.05
CA ASP A 891 14.92 -22.68 16.23
C ASP A 891 13.46 -22.25 16.51
N SER A 892 13.23 -21.32 17.43
CA SER A 892 11.89 -20.87 17.84
C SER A 892 11.13 -20.09 16.77
N GLY A 893 11.81 -19.57 15.75
CA GLY A 893 11.25 -18.68 14.73
C GLY A 893 10.98 -17.25 15.21
N THR A 894 11.23 -16.92 16.49
CA THR A 894 10.99 -15.57 17.05
C THR A 894 12.06 -14.54 16.69
N ARG A 895 13.21 -14.99 16.18
CA ARG A 895 14.29 -14.15 15.64
C ARG A 895 15.09 -14.92 14.58
N ALA A 896 16.09 -14.27 14.00
CA ALA A 896 17.02 -14.90 13.07
C ALA A 896 17.58 -16.24 13.64
N PRO A 897 17.68 -17.32 12.83
CA PRO A 897 18.10 -18.63 13.32
C PRO A 897 19.51 -18.69 13.92
N THR A 898 20.38 -17.75 13.56
CA THR A 898 21.73 -17.66 14.11
C THR A 898 22.17 -16.19 14.18
N LEU A 899 22.72 -15.81 15.33
CA LEU A 899 23.41 -14.54 15.56
C LEU A 899 24.81 -14.85 16.09
N MET A 900 25.79 -14.95 15.18
CA MET A 900 27.16 -15.28 15.53
C MET A 900 27.82 -14.11 16.26
N LEU A 901 28.20 -14.31 17.52
CA LEU A 901 28.85 -13.29 18.34
C LEU A 901 30.27 -13.02 17.84
N GLY A 902 30.64 -11.74 17.78
CA GLY A 902 32.04 -11.33 17.78
C GLY A 902 32.65 -11.59 19.15
N VAL A 903 33.85 -12.15 19.16
CA VAL A 903 34.56 -12.52 20.39
C VAL A 903 35.87 -11.78 20.50
N SER A 904 36.19 -11.27 21.69
CA SER A 904 37.43 -10.54 21.94
C SER A 904 38.67 -11.43 21.82
N LYS A 905 39.80 -10.81 21.50
CA LYS A 905 41.09 -11.46 21.34
C LYS A 905 41.44 -12.27 22.58
N GLY A 906 41.79 -13.53 22.33
CA GLY A 906 42.11 -14.51 23.37
C GLY A 906 40.97 -15.48 23.66
N LEU A 907 39.70 -15.16 23.35
CA LEU A 907 38.64 -16.16 23.40
C LEU A 907 38.55 -16.89 22.07
N THR A 908 38.52 -18.22 22.10
CA THR A 908 38.24 -19.06 20.93
C THR A 908 37.28 -20.18 21.31
N TYR A 909 36.50 -20.68 20.34
CA TYR A 909 35.65 -21.86 20.53
C TYR A 909 35.34 -22.55 19.20
N SER A 910 34.77 -23.75 19.27
CA SER A 910 34.33 -24.52 18.11
C SER A 910 32.87 -24.95 18.25
N PHE A 911 32.16 -25.08 17.13
CA PHE A 911 30.74 -25.45 17.11
C PHE A 911 30.40 -26.36 15.92
N SER A 912 29.31 -27.13 15.99
CA SER A 912 28.78 -27.91 14.85
C SER A 912 27.30 -27.59 14.61
N ARG A 913 26.96 -27.13 13.39
CA ARG A 913 25.56 -26.85 13.01
C ARG A 913 24.69 -28.11 12.97
N GLY A 914 25.31 -29.28 12.78
CA GLY A 914 24.62 -30.57 12.73
C GLY A 914 24.14 -31.07 14.09
N ALA A 915 24.65 -30.49 15.19
CA ALA A 915 24.25 -30.86 16.54
C ALA A 915 22.93 -30.18 16.96
N PRO A 916 22.19 -30.77 17.93
CA PRO A 916 20.96 -30.18 18.47
C PRO A 916 21.19 -28.77 19.02
N VAL A 917 20.20 -27.89 18.90
CA VAL A 917 20.25 -26.56 19.53
C VAL A 917 20.41 -26.73 21.05
N GLY A 918 21.37 -26.01 21.64
CA GLY A 918 21.76 -26.17 23.04
C GLY A 918 22.86 -27.22 23.29
N ASP A 919 23.39 -27.83 22.24
CA ASP A 919 24.52 -28.78 22.27
C ASP A 919 25.41 -28.62 21.01
N ARG A 920 25.47 -27.40 20.45
CA ARG A 920 26.27 -27.08 19.26
C ARG A 920 27.70 -26.70 19.57
N ILE A 921 27.97 -26.19 20.75
CA ILE A 921 29.26 -25.75 21.26
C ILE A 921 29.87 -26.92 22.02
N ASP A 922 31.13 -27.26 21.74
CA ASP A 922 31.87 -28.16 22.64
C ASP A 922 32.44 -27.33 23.79
N PRO A 923 32.01 -27.53 25.06
CA PRO A 923 32.52 -26.75 26.19
C PRO A 923 34.04 -26.88 26.37
N ALA A 924 34.64 -28.00 25.94
CA ALA A 924 36.08 -28.22 26.03
C ALA A 924 36.86 -27.43 24.95
N SER A 925 36.19 -26.96 23.90
CA SER A 925 36.78 -26.14 22.85
C SER A 925 36.88 -24.66 23.24
N ILE A 926 36.13 -24.22 24.26
CA ILE A 926 36.11 -22.82 24.67
C ILE A 926 37.40 -22.52 25.45
N THR A 927 38.31 -21.76 24.85
CA THR A 927 39.59 -21.39 25.47
C THR A 927 39.74 -19.89 25.64
N LEU A 928 40.36 -19.47 26.73
CA LEU A 928 40.79 -18.10 26.99
C LEU A 928 42.32 -18.08 27.07
N ASN A 929 42.96 -17.43 26.10
CA ASN A 929 44.41 -17.40 25.90
C ASN A 929 45.03 -18.81 25.77
N GLY A 930 44.30 -19.74 25.14
CA GLY A 930 44.73 -21.13 24.94
C GLY A 930 44.49 -22.05 26.14
N GLU A 931 43.96 -21.55 27.25
CA GLU A 931 43.54 -22.38 28.38
C GLU A 931 42.03 -22.63 28.35
N PRO A 932 41.54 -23.88 28.42
CA PRO A 932 40.12 -24.17 28.47
C PRO A 932 39.42 -23.48 29.66
N LEU A 933 38.21 -22.96 29.42
CA LEU A 933 37.38 -22.44 30.51
C LEU A 933 37.00 -23.58 31.47
N LYS A 934 36.97 -23.26 32.77
CA LYS A 934 36.48 -24.18 33.80
C LYS A 934 35.00 -23.86 34.06
N PRO A 935 34.09 -24.85 34.01
CA PRO A 935 32.65 -24.60 34.15
C PRO A 935 32.28 -23.77 35.39
N ASP A 936 32.85 -24.09 36.55
CA ASP A 936 32.53 -23.44 37.83
C ASP A 936 33.39 -22.19 38.12
N ALA A 937 34.39 -21.87 37.29
CA ALA A 937 35.21 -20.69 37.49
C ALA A 937 34.47 -19.44 37.01
N THR A 938 34.63 -18.34 37.74
CA THR A 938 34.05 -17.04 37.37
C THR A 938 35.02 -16.25 36.50
N TYR A 939 34.48 -15.69 35.43
CA TYR A 939 35.18 -14.82 34.50
C TYR A 939 34.47 -13.48 34.42
N ARG A 940 35.25 -12.43 34.15
CA ARG A 940 34.74 -11.08 33.98
C ARG A 940 34.52 -10.81 32.50
N VAL A 941 33.26 -10.61 32.11
CA VAL A 941 32.84 -10.52 30.71
C VAL A 941 32.25 -9.14 30.45
N ALA A 942 32.77 -8.44 29.47
CA ALA A 942 32.21 -7.19 28.97
C ALA A 942 31.23 -7.43 27.82
N ALA A 943 30.19 -6.62 27.78
CA ALA A 943 29.25 -6.56 26.67
C ALA A 943 28.61 -5.17 26.65
N ASN A 944 27.91 -4.83 25.56
CA ASN A 944 26.98 -3.71 25.58
C ASN A 944 25.82 -3.99 26.56
N THR A 945 25.18 -2.93 27.06
CA THR A 945 24.07 -3.03 28.02
C THR A 945 22.89 -3.85 27.48
N PHE A 946 22.65 -3.82 26.16
CA PHE A 946 21.60 -4.60 25.51
C PHE A 946 21.81 -6.12 25.70
N LEU A 947 22.99 -6.64 25.36
CA LEU A 947 23.34 -8.04 25.59
C LEU A 947 23.33 -8.37 27.07
N ALA A 948 23.90 -7.50 27.92
CA ALA A 948 23.94 -7.72 29.35
C ALA A 948 22.55 -7.81 30.01
N ALA A 949 21.53 -7.20 29.40
CA ALA A 949 20.13 -7.28 29.83
C ALA A 949 19.40 -8.52 29.29
N GLY A 950 20.04 -9.33 28.44
CA GLY A 950 19.43 -10.51 27.81
C GLY A 950 18.88 -10.25 26.40
N GLY A 951 19.19 -9.10 25.80
CA GLY A 951 18.80 -8.74 24.44
C GLY A 951 19.26 -9.78 23.40
N ASP A 952 18.63 -9.77 22.22
CA ASP A 952 18.83 -10.75 21.15
C ASP A 952 18.56 -12.22 21.56
N GLY A 953 17.90 -12.45 22.69
CA GLY A 953 17.63 -13.78 23.24
C GLY A 953 18.80 -14.39 24.02
N PHE A 954 19.85 -13.60 24.33
CA PHE A 954 20.98 -14.05 25.15
C PHE A 954 20.68 -13.95 26.64
N THR A 955 19.56 -14.56 27.07
CA THR A 955 18.98 -14.38 28.41
C THR A 955 19.91 -14.72 29.55
N THR A 956 20.90 -15.60 29.32
CA THR A 956 21.86 -16.01 30.34
C THR A 956 22.78 -14.86 30.77
N PHE A 957 23.00 -13.84 29.93
CA PHE A 957 23.74 -12.63 30.34
C PHE A 957 23.10 -11.91 31.53
N ALA A 958 21.76 -11.87 31.60
CA ALA A 958 21.02 -11.21 32.66
C ALA A 958 21.17 -11.90 34.03
N GLU A 959 21.63 -13.15 34.05
CA GLU A 959 22.00 -13.87 35.26
C GLU A 959 23.37 -13.44 35.83
N GLY A 960 24.13 -12.63 35.08
CA GLY A 960 25.43 -12.12 35.46
C GLY A 960 25.39 -11.28 36.73
N THR A 961 26.43 -11.39 37.57
CA THR A 961 26.49 -10.68 38.86
C THR A 961 27.58 -9.63 38.91
N GLY A 962 27.51 -8.71 39.89
CA GLY A 962 28.56 -7.73 40.13
C GLY A 962 28.77 -6.75 38.97
N THR A 963 27.70 -6.33 38.31
CA THR A 963 27.73 -5.39 37.16
C THR A 963 28.53 -4.12 37.50
N VAL A 964 29.48 -3.75 36.63
CA VAL A 964 30.22 -2.48 36.70
C VAL A 964 30.16 -1.82 35.34
N GLY A 965 29.89 -0.52 35.30
CA GLY A 965 29.89 0.26 34.06
C GLY A 965 31.28 0.34 33.42
N GLY A 966 31.30 0.22 32.10
CA GLY A 966 32.49 0.17 31.26
C GLY A 966 32.74 1.42 30.41
N GLY A 967 31.85 2.43 30.50
CA GLY A 967 31.91 3.65 29.69
C GLY A 967 31.11 3.54 28.40
N ASP A 968 31.26 4.55 27.53
CA ASP A 968 30.60 4.68 26.24
C ASP A 968 31.24 3.77 25.18
N ASP A 969 30.42 3.11 24.36
CA ASP A 969 30.87 2.11 23.39
C ASP A 969 31.56 2.73 22.16
N ILE A 970 31.12 3.92 21.73
CA ILE A 970 31.79 4.71 20.69
C ILE A 970 33.12 5.26 21.16
N ALA A 971 33.21 5.75 22.40
CA ALA A 971 34.46 6.13 23.01
C ALA A 971 35.42 4.93 23.06
N ALA A 972 34.93 3.74 23.43
CA ALA A 972 35.75 2.52 23.43
C ALA A 972 36.33 2.20 22.05
N LEU A 973 35.52 2.27 20.98
CA LEU A 973 35.97 2.02 19.61
C LEU A 973 36.95 3.11 19.12
N THR A 974 36.61 4.38 19.29
CA THR A 974 37.42 5.50 18.82
C THR A 974 38.75 5.62 19.56
N ASP A 975 38.77 5.38 20.89
CA ASP A 975 39.99 5.29 21.68
C ASP A 975 40.86 4.11 21.23
N TYR A 976 40.24 2.96 20.93
CA TYR A 976 40.97 1.80 20.43
C TYR A 976 41.62 2.06 19.07
N LEU A 977 40.87 2.61 18.12
CA LEU A 977 41.37 3.01 16.80
C LEU A 977 42.51 4.03 16.92
N THR A 978 42.40 4.98 17.86
CA THR A 978 43.43 6.00 18.09
C THR A 978 44.70 5.36 18.66
N ALA A 979 44.55 4.49 19.65
CA ALA A 979 45.67 3.87 20.36
C ALA A 979 46.42 2.82 19.53
N HIS A 980 45.75 2.18 18.57
CA HIS A 980 46.28 1.05 17.79
C HIS A 980 46.45 1.35 16.30
N SER A 981 46.43 2.62 15.91
CA SER A 981 46.58 3.04 14.51
C SER A 981 47.97 2.73 13.90
N PRO A 982 48.07 2.12 12.70
CA PRO A 982 46.96 1.58 11.90
C PRO A 982 46.51 0.19 12.41
N VAL A 983 45.20 -0.04 12.40
CA VAL A 983 44.57 -1.30 12.83
C VAL A 983 44.44 -2.27 11.65
N ALA A 984 44.88 -3.51 11.83
CA ALA A 984 44.67 -4.57 10.84
C ALA A 984 43.37 -5.34 11.11
N PRO A 985 42.74 -5.97 10.09
CA PRO A 985 41.62 -6.89 10.31
C PRO A 985 42.02 -7.97 11.33
N PRO A 986 41.23 -8.17 12.40
CA PRO A 986 41.60 -9.09 13.47
C PRO A 986 41.56 -10.58 13.09
N GLY A 987 40.93 -10.94 11.96
CA GLY A 987 40.73 -12.30 11.50
C GLY A 987 39.41 -12.92 11.99
N THR A 988 39.01 -14.00 11.31
CA THR A 988 37.86 -14.87 11.62
C THR A 988 38.31 -16.30 11.96
N ASP A 989 39.41 -16.41 12.71
CA ASP A 989 39.98 -17.67 13.19
C ASP A 989 39.72 -17.90 14.69
N ARG A 990 38.85 -17.09 15.31
CA ARG A 990 38.50 -17.24 16.73
C ARG A 990 37.34 -18.23 16.92
N VAL A 991 36.50 -18.40 15.91
CA VAL A 991 35.38 -19.35 15.90
C VAL A 991 35.58 -20.39 14.81
N THR A 992 35.52 -21.68 15.16
CA THR A 992 35.71 -22.78 14.20
C THR A 992 34.43 -23.60 14.05
N GLU A 993 33.85 -23.63 12.85
CA GLU A 993 32.77 -24.56 12.51
C GLU A 993 33.36 -25.95 12.22
N LEU A 994 32.94 -26.94 13.00
CA LEU A 994 33.25 -28.35 12.84
C LEU A 994 32.28 -29.00 11.84
N PRO A 995 32.70 -30.08 11.15
CA PRO A 995 31.87 -30.78 10.16
C PRO A 995 30.50 -31.27 10.64
#